data_AF-A0AAU8LXI3-F1
#
_entry.id   AF-A0AAU8LXI3-F1
#
_cell.length_a   1.000
_cell.length_b   1.000
_cell.length_c   1.000
_cell.angle_alpha   90.00
_cell.angle_beta   90.00
_cell.angle_gamma   90.00
#
_symmetry.space_group_name_H-M   'P 1'
#
loop_
_entity.id
_entity.type
_entity.pdbx_description
1 polymer ?
#
loop_
_entity_poly.entity_id
_entity_poly.type
_entity_poly.pdbx_seq_one_letter_code
_entity_poly.pdbx_strand_id
1 'polypeptide(L)'
;MRSRNEAESNEFIIKAISRGIIEIRGDRISYNIRQKKSYTWTDPEEWVRAYCISFLVLEKGYPSNRIKTEVKVPRRTPNDWADIVVYRDDACKTPYIVVECKASGQSQTNKNQGVEQLFGNSNSLRSELALYEEYEESIFYDIENYPAEERTDNIKGTRDVVPEQYGEVSEFTFIAGPGNNDIAPVTAKQLETKIKRAHSIIWAGGKRDPLTAFDQWSKLLFAKVEDERTTPNNEPRGFQVGSKDTTATVATRVHSLFEQACKNDRTIFPDGIKIDLSDGKIQEVVKVLQNVSITDASADSIGAAFERFFGSVFRGELGQYFTMRQLARFTVAMLDISHTDYVIDPTAGSGGFLLEVLLQVWHSLDLRYAGRSELDRYKNDFALHKVFGIEIHEILARICKINLLLHHDGHTNIEGDRSCLDSRFNLTRLSPYEERFTRVVGNPPFGDEVADGDDDLLGGNTLENFHIADGRTKVPSEHAIVERAVDLLEPNGKFGLILPDGFFNNHGELSNCPRIRRYLAKNGRIEAIISLPDYAFRKSGAQNKTSILFFKKYTREEKARFDRVFEVEMESSNNESEAISKALENLRYKVFLAEANFVGYTTTGVLSNKNDLYREVEDGRLSDNQEETIYGEYLKFVDNPGLYTATDSPDCMAIDIVEMWLSHESNRMDPKYFLFKKEEQSHVPDGWVRLPISQVMKKRENIINPENTPEQEVVVMTLAQTGEIRPREAGKGNNPPEWLGMYFGDSSSTWFSACTGDVVFSGIDLWKGCISVVPEEFDGAIVTKEFPIYEVTDSRIDPVFLSCLLRSRYYQRAFRAITTGHSNRRRTQVVDFERLEICFPESKEQQRDIISDIVTSRASLKDANILLKKALKDFDHLIDGKDMETPDLVDNEPTVEE
;
A
#
# COMPACT_ATOMS: atom_id res chain seq x y z
N MET A 1 -47.18 -12.15 2.81
CA MET A 1 -48.23 -12.90 2.08
C MET A 1 -49.11 -11.91 1.36
N ARG A 2 -48.96 -11.79 0.04
CA ARG A 2 -49.90 -11.04 -0.80
C ARG A 2 -51.28 -11.69 -0.72
N SER A 3 -52.34 -10.87 -0.67
CA SER A 3 -53.70 -11.35 -0.38
C SER A 3 -54.42 -11.84 -1.64
N ARG A 4 -55.42 -12.73 -1.47
CA ARG A 4 -56.34 -13.19 -2.52
C ARG A 4 -56.82 -12.07 -3.47
N ASN A 5 -57.04 -10.87 -2.93
CA ASN A 5 -57.52 -9.71 -3.69
C ASN A 5 -56.48 -9.16 -4.68
N GLU A 6 -55.19 -9.30 -4.40
CA GLU A 6 -54.12 -8.84 -5.31
C GLU A 6 -53.96 -9.81 -6.49
N ALA A 7 -54.10 -11.11 -6.26
CA ALA A 7 -54.06 -12.13 -7.32
C ALA A 7 -55.24 -12.00 -8.29
N GLU A 8 -56.45 -11.75 -7.78
CA GLU A 8 -57.65 -11.53 -8.61
C GLU A 8 -57.58 -10.22 -9.41
N SER A 9 -56.70 -9.28 -9.04
CA SER A 9 -56.45 -8.02 -9.75
C SER A 9 -55.33 -8.10 -10.81
N ASN A 10 -54.62 -9.23 -10.90
CA ASN A 10 -53.51 -9.39 -11.83
C ASN A 10 -54.01 -9.50 -13.29
N GLU A 11 -53.42 -8.71 -14.19
CA GLU A 11 -53.86 -8.60 -15.59
C GLU A 11 -53.86 -9.96 -16.33
N PHE A 12 -52.87 -10.82 -16.08
CA PHE A 12 -52.81 -12.14 -16.71
C PHE A 12 -53.91 -13.06 -16.20
N ILE A 13 -54.22 -13.03 -14.90
CA ILE A 13 -55.29 -13.84 -14.31
C ILE A 13 -56.65 -13.38 -14.84
N ILE A 14 -56.90 -12.07 -14.90
CA ILE A 14 -58.14 -11.50 -15.47
C ILE A 14 -58.31 -11.93 -16.93
N LYS A 15 -57.25 -11.82 -17.74
CA LYS A 15 -57.26 -12.28 -19.15
C LYS A 15 -57.44 -13.79 -19.27
N ALA A 16 -56.88 -14.58 -18.36
CA ALA A 16 -57.03 -16.04 -18.36
C ALA A 16 -58.48 -16.45 -18.02
N ILE A 17 -59.14 -15.73 -17.10
CA ILE A 17 -60.55 -15.93 -16.77
C ILE A 17 -61.44 -15.55 -17.98
N SER A 18 -61.20 -14.40 -18.62
CA SER A 18 -62.02 -13.98 -19.76
C SER A 18 -61.89 -14.90 -20.98
N ARG A 19 -60.71 -15.51 -21.18
CA ARG A 19 -60.48 -16.54 -22.20
C ARG A 19 -60.91 -17.94 -21.78
N GLY A 20 -61.45 -18.09 -20.57
CA GLY A 20 -61.94 -19.37 -20.05
C GLY A 20 -60.84 -20.38 -19.73
N ILE A 21 -59.57 -19.97 -19.67
CA ILE A 21 -58.43 -20.84 -19.30
C ILE A 21 -58.49 -21.19 -17.81
N ILE A 22 -58.92 -20.23 -16.99
CA ILE A 22 -59.08 -20.37 -15.54
C ILE A 22 -60.51 -20.00 -15.17
N GLU A 23 -61.06 -20.68 -14.16
CA GLU A 23 -62.36 -20.37 -13.58
C GLU A 23 -62.26 -20.38 -12.05
N ILE A 24 -62.53 -19.24 -11.41
CA ILE A 24 -62.51 -19.11 -9.94
C ILE A 24 -63.95 -19.03 -9.45
N ARG A 25 -64.33 -19.96 -8.55
CA ARG A 25 -65.65 -19.98 -7.90
C ARG A 25 -65.49 -20.30 -6.42
N GLY A 26 -65.85 -19.35 -5.56
CA GLY A 26 -65.74 -19.53 -4.11
C GLY A 26 -64.29 -19.72 -3.67
N ASP A 27 -63.98 -20.86 -3.05
CA ASP A 27 -62.66 -21.27 -2.59
C ASP A 27 -61.94 -22.21 -3.58
N ARG A 28 -62.47 -22.39 -4.80
CA ARG A 28 -61.89 -23.27 -5.82
C ARG A 28 -61.47 -22.51 -7.06
N ILE A 29 -60.31 -22.91 -7.59
CA ILE A 29 -59.84 -22.55 -8.92
C ILE A 29 -59.90 -23.78 -9.83
N SER A 30 -60.35 -23.62 -11.07
CA SER A 30 -60.36 -24.67 -12.08
C SER A 30 -59.56 -24.27 -13.31
N TYR A 31 -58.68 -25.15 -13.76
CA TYR A 31 -57.88 -24.95 -14.97
C TYR A 31 -58.54 -25.69 -16.13
N ASN A 32 -59.07 -24.96 -17.10
CA ASN A 32 -59.65 -25.52 -18.34
C ASN A 32 -58.55 -25.64 -19.41
N ILE A 33 -57.52 -26.41 -19.08
CA ILE A 33 -56.38 -26.74 -19.96
C ILE A 33 -56.62 -28.13 -20.58
N ARG A 34 -55.57 -28.95 -20.79
CA ARG A 34 -55.71 -30.33 -21.29
C ARG A 34 -56.78 -31.17 -20.57
N GLN A 35 -56.83 -31.08 -19.25
CA GLN A 35 -57.84 -31.73 -18.43
C GLN A 35 -58.37 -30.70 -17.44
N LYS A 36 -59.70 -30.60 -17.34
CA LYS A 36 -60.31 -29.76 -16.32
C LYS A 36 -60.00 -30.34 -14.94
N LYS A 37 -59.13 -29.66 -14.19
CA LYS A 37 -58.80 -29.99 -12.80
C LYS A 37 -59.10 -28.79 -11.91
N SER A 38 -59.51 -29.06 -10.67
CA SER A 38 -59.88 -28.02 -9.72
C SER A 38 -59.14 -28.20 -8.39
N TYR A 39 -58.66 -27.10 -7.84
CA TYR A 39 -57.82 -27.03 -6.65
C TYR A 39 -58.31 -25.99 -5.66
N THR A 40 -57.72 -25.99 -4.47
CA THR A 40 -58.09 -25.09 -3.38
C THR A 40 -57.40 -23.75 -3.59
N TRP A 41 -58.17 -22.71 -3.92
CA TRP A 41 -57.66 -21.37 -4.23
C TRP A 41 -57.02 -20.68 -3.02
N THR A 42 -57.33 -21.13 -1.81
CA THR A 42 -56.74 -20.57 -0.57
C THR A 42 -55.32 -21.07 -0.30
N ASP A 43 -54.80 -22.01 -1.10
CA ASP A 43 -53.41 -22.45 -1.01
C ASP A 43 -52.47 -21.35 -1.54
N PRO A 44 -51.49 -20.88 -0.75
CA PRO A 44 -50.53 -19.87 -1.17
C PRO A 44 -49.67 -20.26 -2.39
N GLU A 45 -49.54 -21.53 -2.76
CA GLU A 45 -48.84 -21.94 -3.98
C GLU A 45 -49.74 -21.87 -5.23
N GLU A 46 -51.06 -22.02 -5.04
CA GLU A 46 -52.01 -22.15 -6.14
C GLU A 46 -52.17 -20.87 -6.95
N TRP A 47 -52.09 -19.70 -6.29
CA TRP A 47 -52.14 -18.44 -7.03
C TRP A 47 -50.87 -18.20 -7.86
N VAL A 48 -49.71 -18.65 -7.38
CA VAL A 48 -48.46 -18.62 -8.14
C VAL A 48 -48.58 -19.54 -9.36
N ARG A 49 -49.13 -20.75 -9.17
CA ARG A 49 -49.44 -21.68 -10.25
C ARG A 49 -50.41 -21.08 -11.27
N ALA A 50 -51.45 -20.42 -10.81
CA ALA A 50 -52.43 -19.74 -11.67
C ALA A 50 -51.80 -18.61 -12.50
N TYR A 51 -50.96 -17.80 -11.87
CA TYR A 51 -50.19 -16.77 -12.56
C TYR A 51 -49.26 -17.39 -13.60
N CYS A 52 -48.48 -18.41 -13.22
CA CYS A 52 -47.53 -19.06 -14.13
C CYS A 52 -48.22 -19.67 -15.35
N ILE A 53 -49.33 -20.39 -15.17
CA ILE A 53 -50.12 -20.93 -16.28
C ILE A 53 -50.67 -19.81 -17.18
N SER A 54 -51.16 -18.72 -16.58
CA SER A 54 -51.66 -17.56 -17.33
C SER A 54 -50.54 -16.92 -18.16
N PHE A 55 -49.37 -16.73 -17.58
CA PHE A 55 -48.18 -16.20 -18.25
C PHE A 55 -47.74 -17.12 -19.42
N LEU A 56 -47.60 -18.42 -19.18
CA LEU A 56 -47.18 -19.39 -20.20
C LEU A 56 -48.17 -19.42 -21.39
N VAL A 57 -49.48 -19.37 -21.14
CA VAL A 57 -50.47 -19.43 -22.22
C VAL A 57 -50.65 -18.09 -22.93
N LEU A 58 -50.72 -16.99 -22.19
CA LEU A 58 -51.12 -15.69 -22.73
C LEU A 58 -49.94 -14.88 -23.27
N GLU A 59 -48.82 -14.90 -22.55
CA GLU A 59 -47.62 -14.14 -22.90
C GLU A 59 -46.69 -14.99 -23.76
N LYS A 60 -46.35 -16.20 -23.29
CA LYS A 60 -45.44 -17.11 -24.00
C LYS A 60 -46.13 -17.94 -25.08
N GLY A 61 -47.45 -17.85 -25.21
CA GLY A 61 -48.21 -18.44 -26.31
C GLY A 61 -48.29 -19.98 -26.31
N TYR A 62 -47.98 -20.65 -25.19
CA TYR A 62 -48.07 -22.11 -25.12
C TYR A 62 -49.53 -22.59 -25.23
N PRO A 63 -49.84 -23.56 -26.12
CA PRO A 63 -51.18 -24.11 -26.24
C PRO A 63 -51.66 -24.74 -24.93
N SER A 64 -52.82 -24.30 -24.41
CA SER A 64 -53.37 -24.80 -23.15
C SER A 64 -53.65 -26.31 -23.16
N ASN A 65 -53.94 -26.90 -24.32
CA ASN A 65 -54.12 -28.34 -24.51
C ASN A 65 -52.82 -29.15 -24.37
N ARG A 66 -51.66 -28.50 -24.30
CA ARG A 66 -50.33 -29.10 -24.08
C ARG A 66 -49.77 -28.85 -22.67
N ILE A 67 -50.56 -28.31 -21.77
CA ILE A 67 -50.15 -28.07 -20.37
C ILE A 67 -50.95 -29.01 -19.45
N LYS A 68 -50.27 -29.63 -18.49
CA LYS A 68 -50.89 -30.40 -17.41
C LYS A 68 -50.41 -29.89 -16.05
N THR A 69 -51.30 -29.91 -15.07
CA THR A 69 -50.96 -29.67 -13.66
C THR A 69 -50.90 -30.98 -12.88
N GLU A 70 -50.12 -31.02 -11.80
CA GLU A 70 -49.97 -32.18 -10.91
C GLU A 70 -49.69 -33.45 -11.71
N VAL A 71 -48.53 -33.49 -12.37
CA VAL A 71 -48.09 -34.61 -13.19
C VAL A 71 -47.31 -35.58 -12.33
N LYS A 72 -47.78 -36.82 -12.25
CA LYS A 72 -47.10 -37.89 -11.52
C LYS A 72 -45.75 -38.18 -12.16
N VAL A 73 -44.67 -38.07 -11.37
CA VAL A 73 -43.32 -38.30 -11.85
C VAL A 73 -42.93 -39.78 -11.70
N PRO A 74 -42.51 -40.48 -12.78
CA PRO A 74 -42.07 -41.86 -12.68
C PRO A 74 -40.82 -42.00 -11.79
N ARG A 75 -40.76 -43.05 -10.97
CA ARG A 75 -39.55 -43.49 -10.24
C ARG A 75 -39.08 -42.58 -9.08
N ARG A 76 -39.93 -41.68 -8.57
CA ARG A 76 -39.69 -40.99 -7.28
C ARG A 76 -40.47 -41.60 -6.12
N THR A 77 -39.83 -41.71 -4.96
CA THR A 77 -40.43 -42.23 -3.72
C THR A 77 -40.14 -41.27 -2.57
N PRO A 78 -41.16 -40.81 -1.80
CA PRO A 78 -42.60 -40.98 -2.04
C PRO A 78 -43.03 -40.34 -3.37
N ASN A 79 -44.21 -40.67 -3.90
CA ASN A 79 -44.65 -40.17 -5.22
C ASN A 79 -44.64 -38.64 -5.22
N ASP A 80 -43.65 -38.03 -5.87
CA ASP A 80 -43.60 -36.60 -6.08
C ASP A 80 -44.29 -36.23 -7.39
N TRP A 81 -44.93 -35.07 -7.36
CA TRP A 81 -45.72 -34.54 -8.47
C TRP A 81 -44.98 -33.29 -8.97
N ALA A 82 -44.98 -33.10 -10.29
CA ALA A 82 -44.56 -31.85 -10.89
C ALA A 82 -45.77 -30.92 -10.98
N ASP A 83 -45.64 -29.68 -10.49
CA ASP A 83 -46.75 -28.72 -10.40
C ASP A 83 -47.34 -28.42 -11.78
N ILE A 84 -46.48 -28.09 -12.74
CA ILE A 84 -46.86 -27.83 -14.12
C ILE A 84 -45.87 -28.53 -15.05
N VAL A 85 -46.38 -29.17 -16.10
CA VAL A 85 -45.57 -29.67 -17.21
C VAL A 85 -46.15 -29.18 -18.52
N VAL A 86 -45.33 -28.49 -19.30
CA VAL A 86 -45.58 -28.10 -20.69
C VAL A 86 -45.02 -29.19 -21.60
N TYR A 87 -45.75 -29.59 -22.63
CA TYR A 87 -45.35 -30.68 -23.55
C TYR A 87 -45.16 -30.18 -24.98
N ARG A 88 -44.24 -30.78 -25.74
CA ARG A 88 -44.06 -30.45 -27.17
C ARG A 88 -45.25 -30.86 -28.04
N ASP A 89 -45.95 -31.93 -27.66
CA ASP A 89 -46.95 -32.59 -28.49
C ASP A 89 -48.36 -32.55 -27.89
N ASP A 90 -49.38 -32.60 -28.75
CA ASP A 90 -50.79 -32.63 -28.34
C ASP A 90 -51.20 -33.93 -27.66
N ALA A 91 -50.41 -35.01 -27.71
CA ALA A 91 -50.68 -36.19 -26.89
C ALA A 91 -50.10 -36.07 -25.46
N CYS A 92 -49.33 -34.99 -25.20
CA CYS A 92 -48.61 -34.74 -23.97
C CYS A 92 -47.74 -35.93 -23.54
N LYS A 93 -46.86 -36.37 -24.45
CA LYS A 93 -45.91 -37.47 -24.24
C LYS A 93 -44.47 -37.01 -24.08
N THR A 94 -44.11 -35.87 -24.65
CA THR A 94 -42.76 -35.31 -24.62
C THR A 94 -42.74 -34.04 -23.75
N PRO A 95 -42.33 -34.14 -22.46
CA PRO A 95 -42.18 -32.98 -21.59
C PRO A 95 -41.17 -31.99 -22.16
N TYR A 96 -41.48 -30.71 -22.06
CA TYR A 96 -40.65 -29.61 -22.55
C TYR A 96 -40.16 -28.76 -21.37
N ILE A 97 -41.09 -28.14 -20.63
CA ILE A 97 -40.80 -27.35 -19.42
C ILE A 97 -41.45 -28.05 -18.23
N VAL A 98 -40.68 -28.26 -17.17
CA VAL A 98 -41.20 -28.59 -15.84
C VAL A 98 -41.14 -27.33 -14.99
N VAL A 99 -42.23 -27.02 -14.30
CA VAL A 99 -42.30 -25.88 -13.37
C VAL A 99 -42.53 -26.40 -11.96
N GLU A 100 -41.79 -25.83 -11.02
CA GLU A 100 -42.00 -26.00 -9.57
C GLU A 100 -42.43 -24.65 -9.01
N CYS A 101 -43.64 -24.60 -8.46
CA CYS A 101 -44.23 -23.40 -7.88
C CYS A 101 -44.07 -23.42 -6.35
N LYS A 102 -43.69 -22.29 -5.77
CA LYS A 102 -43.71 -22.06 -4.32
C LYS A 102 -44.45 -20.77 -4.01
N ALA A 103 -44.94 -20.66 -2.77
CA ALA A 103 -45.63 -19.44 -2.34
C ALA A 103 -44.65 -18.26 -2.37
N SER A 104 -45.12 -17.07 -2.71
CA SER A 104 -44.23 -15.91 -2.82
C SER A 104 -43.51 -15.54 -1.51
N GLY A 105 -42.22 -15.16 -1.64
CA GLY A 105 -41.37 -14.73 -0.53
C GLY A 105 -40.74 -15.87 0.26
N GLN A 106 -40.23 -16.92 -0.40
CA GLN A 106 -39.60 -18.04 0.29
C GLN A 106 -38.25 -17.66 0.93
N SER A 107 -37.89 -18.38 2.01
CA SER A 107 -36.53 -18.34 2.54
C SER A 107 -35.53 -19.02 1.59
N GLN A 108 -34.25 -18.67 1.67
CA GLN A 108 -33.20 -19.29 0.82
C GLN A 108 -33.16 -20.81 0.96
N THR A 109 -33.41 -21.35 2.16
CA THR A 109 -33.46 -22.80 2.41
C THR A 109 -34.61 -23.46 1.63
N ASN A 110 -35.80 -22.84 1.66
CA ASN A 110 -36.97 -23.36 0.93
C ASN A 110 -36.78 -23.24 -0.59
N LYS A 111 -36.16 -22.15 -1.06
CA LYS A 111 -35.77 -21.99 -2.48
C LYS A 111 -34.87 -23.13 -2.93
N ASN A 112 -33.81 -23.42 -2.17
CA ASN A 112 -32.89 -24.51 -2.48
C ASN A 112 -33.61 -25.87 -2.51
N GLN A 113 -34.54 -26.12 -1.58
CA GLN A 113 -35.34 -27.34 -1.57
C GLN A 113 -36.29 -27.43 -2.78
N GLY A 114 -36.90 -26.32 -3.18
CA GLY A 114 -37.73 -26.25 -4.39
C GLY A 114 -36.91 -26.49 -5.66
N VAL A 115 -35.69 -25.96 -5.75
CA VAL A 115 -34.79 -26.22 -6.88
C VAL A 115 -34.34 -27.70 -6.91
N GLU A 116 -34.06 -28.33 -5.77
CA GLU A 116 -33.83 -29.79 -5.69
C GLU A 116 -35.02 -30.58 -6.23
N GLN A 117 -36.24 -30.20 -5.81
CA GLN A 117 -37.48 -30.80 -6.31
C GLN A 117 -37.65 -30.58 -7.81
N LEU A 118 -37.37 -29.38 -8.32
CA LEU A 118 -37.45 -29.08 -9.73
C LEU A 118 -36.52 -29.98 -10.55
N PHE A 119 -35.22 -30.03 -10.22
CA PHE A 119 -34.24 -30.85 -10.94
C PHE A 119 -34.56 -32.34 -10.87
N GLY A 120 -35.00 -32.85 -9.71
CA GLY A 120 -35.43 -34.24 -9.59
C GLY A 120 -36.63 -34.58 -10.48
N ASN A 121 -37.56 -33.63 -10.65
CA ASN A 121 -38.75 -33.77 -11.50
C ASN A 121 -38.36 -33.72 -12.98
N SER A 122 -37.59 -32.71 -13.38
CA SER A 122 -37.09 -32.52 -14.74
C SER A 122 -36.29 -33.71 -15.24
N ASN A 123 -35.34 -34.21 -14.45
CA ASN A 123 -34.51 -35.37 -14.82
C ASN A 123 -35.32 -36.65 -14.99
N SER A 124 -36.29 -36.89 -14.09
CA SER A 124 -37.14 -38.09 -14.13
C SER A 124 -38.12 -38.07 -15.31
N LEU A 125 -38.65 -36.89 -15.63
CA LEU A 125 -39.53 -36.67 -16.78
C LEU A 125 -38.77 -36.51 -18.11
N ARG A 126 -37.45 -36.28 -18.05
CA ARG A 126 -36.59 -35.93 -19.20
C ARG A 126 -37.08 -34.68 -19.92
N SER A 127 -37.39 -33.63 -19.16
CA SER A 127 -37.70 -32.32 -19.73
C SER A 127 -36.43 -31.59 -20.16
N GLU A 128 -36.54 -30.79 -21.21
CA GLU A 128 -35.42 -29.99 -21.73
C GLU A 128 -35.15 -28.76 -20.86
N LEU A 129 -36.20 -28.22 -20.25
CA LEU A 129 -36.17 -26.96 -19.52
C LEU A 129 -36.85 -27.09 -18.17
N ALA A 130 -36.46 -26.21 -17.25
CA ALA A 130 -37.07 -26.16 -15.93
C ALA A 130 -37.25 -24.72 -15.44
N LEU A 131 -38.33 -24.44 -14.72
CA LEU A 131 -38.62 -23.13 -14.15
C LEU A 131 -38.99 -23.25 -12.67
N TYR A 132 -38.22 -22.60 -11.81
CA TYR A 132 -38.61 -22.33 -10.44
C TYR A 132 -39.39 -21.02 -10.38
N GLU A 133 -40.52 -21.00 -9.66
CA GLU A 133 -41.49 -19.91 -9.73
C GLU A 133 -42.09 -19.57 -8.35
N GLU A 134 -41.90 -18.34 -7.88
CA GLU A 134 -42.50 -17.83 -6.64
C GLU A 134 -43.07 -16.40 -6.76
N TYR A 135 -43.48 -16.05 -7.98
CA TYR A 135 -44.03 -14.76 -8.41
C TYR A 135 -43.10 -13.56 -8.34
N GLU A 136 -42.55 -13.25 -7.15
CA GLU A 136 -41.61 -12.13 -7.00
C GLU A 136 -40.24 -12.47 -7.60
N GLU A 137 -39.85 -13.76 -7.55
CA GLU A 137 -38.64 -14.27 -8.17
C GLU A 137 -38.94 -15.53 -8.99
N SER A 138 -38.08 -15.79 -9.96
CA SER A 138 -38.11 -17.01 -10.77
C SER A 138 -36.70 -17.34 -11.26
N ILE A 139 -36.43 -18.62 -11.47
CA ILE A 139 -35.15 -19.07 -12.02
C ILE A 139 -35.43 -20.08 -13.12
N PHE A 140 -34.98 -19.77 -14.32
CA PHE A 140 -35.14 -20.59 -15.52
C PHE A 140 -33.84 -21.33 -15.83
N TYR A 141 -33.95 -22.62 -16.12
CA TYR A 141 -32.83 -23.54 -16.30
C TYR A 141 -32.90 -24.27 -17.65
N ASP A 142 -31.73 -24.46 -18.25
CA ASP A 142 -31.47 -25.40 -19.33
C ASP A 142 -31.02 -26.75 -18.74
N ILE A 143 -31.84 -27.78 -18.91
CA ILE A 143 -31.60 -29.12 -18.36
C ILE A 143 -30.98 -30.04 -19.42
N GLU A 144 -31.28 -29.82 -20.70
CA GLU A 144 -30.80 -30.68 -21.79
C GLU A 144 -29.28 -30.54 -22.01
N ASN A 145 -28.77 -29.30 -21.97
CA ASN A 145 -27.39 -29.02 -22.37
C ASN A 145 -26.37 -29.07 -21.23
N TYR A 146 -26.81 -29.38 -20.00
CA TYR A 146 -25.94 -29.34 -18.83
C TYR A 146 -26.12 -30.57 -17.92
N PRO A 147 -25.04 -31.07 -17.29
CA PRO A 147 -25.13 -32.12 -16.28
C PRO A 147 -26.00 -31.70 -15.08
N ALA A 148 -26.67 -32.66 -14.44
CA ALA A 148 -27.53 -32.41 -13.27
C ALA A 148 -26.79 -31.81 -12.04
N GLU A 149 -25.46 -31.90 -12.02
CA GLU A 149 -24.60 -31.38 -10.95
C GLU A 149 -24.19 -29.90 -11.19
N GLU A 150 -24.33 -29.36 -12.40
CA GLU A 150 -23.85 -28.02 -12.79
C GLU A 150 -24.90 -26.92 -12.61
N ARG A 151 -25.71 -26.98 -11.55
CA ARG A 151 -26.96 -26.21 -11.40
C ARG A 151 -26.83 -24.69 -11.51
N THR A 152 -25.67 -24.10 -11.24
CA THR A 152 -25.42 -22.67 -11.43
C THR A 152 -25.19 -22.28 -12.88
N ASP A 153 -24.58 -23.18 -13.66
CA ASP A 153 -24.23 -22.95 -15.06
C ASP A 153 -25.46 -23.21 -15.98
N ASN A 154 -26.44 -23.98 -15.48
CA ASN A 154 -27.73 -24.22 -16.13
C ASN A 154 -28.65 -22.99 -16.14
N ILE A 155 -28.40 -21.97 -15.31
CA ILE A 155 -29.31 -20.81 -15.18
C ILE A 155 -29.28 -19.98 -16.46
N LYS A 156 -30.46 -19.71 -17.02
CA LYS A 156 -30.65 -18.88 -18.23
C LYS A 156 -31.28 -17.52 -17.96
N GLY A 157 -31.86 -17.33 -16.77
CA GLY A 157 -32.45 -16.06 -16.35
C GLY A 157 -33.71 -16.28 -15.52
N THR A 158 -34.66 -15.35 -15.61
CA THR A 158 -35.99 -15.41 -14.97
C THR A 158 -37.03 -16.05 -15.90
N ARG A 159 -38.30 -16.04 -15.50
CA ARG A 159 -39.44 -16.42 -16.37
C ARG A 159 -39.47 -15.68 -17.71
N ASP A 160 -38.89 -14.48 -17.77
CA ASP A 160 -39.00 -13.59 -18.93
C ASP A 160 -38.20 -14.10 -20.13
N VAL A 161 -37.14 -14.89 -19.88
CA VAL A 161 -36.33 -15.53 -20.93
C VAL A 161 -36.86 -16.92 -21.34
N VAL A 162 -37.97 -17.38 -20.75
CA VAL A 162 -38.64 -18.60 -21.22
C VAL A 162 -39.01 -18.42 -22.70
N PRO A 163 -38.69 -19.39 -23.58
CA PRO A 163 -38.98 -19.26 -25.01
C PRO A 163 -40.45 -18.98 -25.28
N GLU A 164 -40.73 -18.16 -26.28
CA GLU A 164 -42.08 -18.07 -26.82
C GLU A 164 -42.39 -19.37 -27.57
N GLN A 165 -43.48 -20.04 -27.18
CA GLN A 165 -43.85 -21.35 -27.67
C GLN A 165 -42.67 -22.32 -27.60
N TYR A 166 -42.28 -22.93 -28.72
CA TYR A 166 -41.18 -23.89 -28.77
C TYR A 166 -39.95 -23.31 -29.47
N GLY A 167 -39.77 -21.98 -29.36
CA GLY A 167 -38.60 -21.26 -29.89
C GLY A 167 -37.29 -21.70 -29.24
N GLU A 168 -36.18 -21.17 -29.76
CA GLU A 168 -34.87 -21.46 -29.19
C GLU A 168 -34.68 -20.79 -27.83
N VAL A 169 -34.03 -21.52 -26.92
CA VAL A 169 -33.53 -20.95 -25.66
C VAL A 169 -32.45 -19.94 -26.01
N SER A 170 -32.53 -18.74 -25.41
CA SER A 170 -31.50 -17.73 -25.59
C SER A 170 -30.13 -18.33 -25.31
N GLU A 171 -29.22 -18.21 -26.28
CA GLU A 171 -27.83 -18.66 -26.14
C GLU A 171 -27.12 -17.91 -25.01
N PHE A 172 -27.45 -16.63 -24.85
CA PHE A 172 -26.83 -15.71 -23.90
C PHE A 172 -27.75 -15.40 -22.73
N THR A 173 -27.15 -15.31 -21.54
CA THR A 173 -27.87 -15.08 -20.29
C THR A 173 -28.02 -13.58 -20.00
N PHE A 174 -26.99 -12.80 -20.33
CA PHE A 174 -26.94 -11.36 -20.07
C PHE A 174 -27.23 -10.56 -21.34
N ILE A 175 -28.35 -9.85 -21.36
CA ILE A 175 -28.78 -9.00 -22.47
C ILE A 175 -28.80 -7.56 -21.96
N ALA A 176 -28.19 -6.63 -22.70
CA ALA A 176 -28.01 -5.26 -22.24
C ALA A 176 -29.33 -4.49 -22.15
N GLY A 177 -29.45 -3.59 -21.17
CA GLY A 177 -30.52 -2.61 -21.07
C GLY A 177 -31.67 -2.95 -20.13
N PRO A 178 -32.51 -1.95 -19.82
CA PRO A 178 -33.57 -2.08 -18.81
C PRO A 178 -34.67 -3.05 -19.25
N GLY A 179 -35.15 -3.88 -18.31
CA GLY A 179 -36.19 -4.89 -18.57
C GLY A 179 -35.65 -6.22 -19.09
N ASN A 180 -34.34 -6.32 -19.32
CA ASN A 180 -33.64 -7.56 -19.63
C ASN A 180 -32.90 -8.11 -18.40
N ASN A 181 -32.36 -9.33 -18.51
CA ASN A 181 -31.49 -9.92 -17.48
C ASN A 181 -30.05 -9.36 -17.60
N ASP A 182 -29.89 -8.04 -17.48
CA ASP A 182 -28.59 -7.39 -17.61
C ASP A 182 -27.70 -7.58 -16.36
N ILE A 183 -26.41 -7.27 -16.49
CA ILE A 183 -25.46 -7.25 -15.38
C ILE A 183 -25.82 -6.17 -14.35
N ALA A 184 -25.46 -6.40 -13.08
CA ALA A 184 -25.78 -5.48 -11.99
C ALA A 184 -24.52 -5.06 -11.21
N PRO A 185 -24.48 -3.83 -10.66
CA PRO A 185 -23.38 -3.41 -9.79
C PRO A 185 -23.35 -4.26 -8.51
N VAL A 186 -22.15 -4.46 -7.96
CA VAL A 186 -21.93 -5.24 -6.75
C VAL A 186 -21.27 -4.42 -5.65
N THR A 187 -21.37 -4.88 -4.41
CA THR A 187 -20.69 -4.23 -3.28
C THR A 187 -19.17 -4.29 -3.44
N ALA A 188 -18.43 -3.33 -2.87
CA ALA A 188 -16.97 -3.30 -2.88
C ALA A 188 -16.33 -4.64 -2.47
N LYS A 189 -16.88 -5.31 -1.44
CA LYS A 189 -16.39 -6.60 -0.94
C LYS A 189 -16.59 -7.74 -1.95
N GLN A 190 -17.73 -7.75 -2.63
CA GLN A 190 -18.00 -8.73 -3.69
C GLN A 190 -17.09 -8.49 -4.89
N LEU A 191 -16.92 -7.23 -5.30
CA LEU A 191 -16.01 -6.84 -6.38
C LEU A 191 -14.57 -7.25 -6.07
N GLU A 192 -14.08 -6.94 -4.87
CA GLU A 192 -12.74 -7.35 -4.39
C GLU A 192 -12.54 -8.86 -4.47
N THR A 193 -13.54 -9.64 -4.04
CA THR A 193 -13.49 -11.11 -4.06
C THR A 193 -13.43 -11.64 -5.49
N LYS A 194 -14.24 -11.07 -6.39
CA LYS A 194 -14.28 -11.42 -7.81
C LYS A 194 -12.96 -11.10 -8.51
N ILE A 195 -12.39 -9.93 -8.25
CA ILE A 195 -11.09 -9.49 -8.76
C ILE A 195 -9.97 -10.43 -8.28
N LYS A 196 -9.90 -10.72 -6.97
CA LYS A 196 -8.90 -11.65 -6.40
C LYS A 196 -8.99 -13.03 -7.01
N ARG A 197 -10.21 -13.55 -7.23
CA ARG A 197 -10.42 -14.85 -7.86
C ARG A 197 -9.96 -14.85 -9.33
N ALA A 198 -10.33 -13.82 -10.10
CA ALA A 198 -9.90 -13.67 -11.49
C ALA A 198 -8.36 -13.61 -11.61
N HIS A 199 -7.72 -12.81 -10.76
CA HIS A 199 -6.25 -12.73 -10.72
C HIS A 199 -5.60 -14.06 -10.34
N SER A 200 -6.15 -14.78 -9.36
CA SER A 200 -5.61 -16.07 -8.91
C SER A 200 -5.62 -17.14 -10.02
N ILE A 201 -6.66 -17.15 -10.87
CA ILE A 201 -6.75 -18.02 -12.05
C ILE A 201 -5.59 -17.74 -13.02
N ILE A 202 -5.29 -16.45 -13.24
CA ILE A 202 -4.22 -16.02 -14.14
C ILE A 202 -2.85 -16.40 -13.55
N TRP A 203 -2.63 -16.08 -12.28
CA TRP A 203 -1.39 -16.28 -11.53
C TRP A 203 -1.02 -17.77 -11.36
N ALA A 204 -2.02 -18.66 -11.31
CA ALA A 204 -1.85 -20.11 -11.30
C ALA A 204 -0.88 -20.64 -10.23
N GLY A 205 -0.89 -20.02 -9.04
CA GLY A 205 -0.10 -20.43 -7.88
C GLY A 205 1.39 -20.10 -7.97
N GLY A 206 1.76 -18.91 -8.47
CA GLY A 206 3.16 -18.45 -8.52
C GLY A 206 3.94 -18.90 -9.76
N LYS A 207 3.28 -19.49 -10.76
CA LYS A 207 3.92 -19.95 -12.01
C LYS A 207 4.17 -18.83 -13.02
N ARG A 208 3.68 -17.61 -12.76
CA ARG A 208 3.88 -16.42 -13.60
C ARG A 208 4.43 -15.30 -12.74
N ASP A 209 5.29 -14.50 -13.35
CA ASP A 209 5.72 -13.21 -12.82
C ASP A 209 4.48 -12.36 -12.46
N PRO A 210 4.43 -11.71 -11.27
CA PRO A 210 3.25 -10.98 -10.83
C PRO A 210 2.89 -9.78 -11.71
N LEU A 211 3.87 -9.04 -12.27
CA LEU A 211 3.61 -7.92 -13.18
C LEU A 211 2.99 -8.43 -14.48
N THR A 212 3.49 -9.54 -14.99
CA THR A 212 2.94 -10.20 -16.18
C THR A 212 1.54 -10.73 -15.91
N ALA A 213 1.29 -11.37 -14.76
CA ALA A 213 -0.04 -11.84 -14.38
C ALA A 213 -1.04 -10.68 -14.28
N PHE A 214 -0.60 -9.56 -13.70
CA PHE A 214 -1.39 -8.36 -13.61
C PHE A 214 -1.67 -7.71 -14.97
N ASP A 215 -0.67 -7.60 -15.84
CA ASP A 215 -0.82 -7.10 -17.21
C ASP A 215 -1.85 -7.92 -18.01
N GLN A 216 -1.89 -9.24 -17.82
CA GLN A 216 -2.90 -10.08 -18.46
C GLN A 216 -4.31 -9.90 -17.85
N TRP A 217 -4.39 -9.70 -16.55
CA TRP A 217 -5.64 -9.39 -15.88
C TRP A 217 -6.20 -8.03 -16.33
N SER A 218 -5.33 -7.02 -16.48
CA SER A 218 -5.74 -5.67 -16.86
C SER A 218 -6.31 -5.63 -18.28
N LYS A 219 -5.80 -6.44 -19.21
CA LYS A 219 -6.36 -6.61 -20.56
C LYS A 219 -7.77 -7.20 -20.55
N LEU A 220 -8.02 -8.23 -19.72
CA LEU A 220 -9.36 -8.82 -19.57
C LEU A 220 -10.34 -7.83 -18.93
N LEU A 221 -9.89 -7.07 -17.94
CA LEU A 221 -10.68 -6.00 -17.35
C LEU A 221 -11.06 -4.94 -18.39
N PHE A 222 -10.10 -4.54 -19.23
CA PHE A 222 -10.33 -3.55 -20.28
C PHE A 222 -11.32 -4.04 -21.34
N ALA A 223 -11.22 -5.31 -21.75
CA ALA A 223 -12.20 -5.95 -22.64
C ALA A 223 -13.61 -5.95 -22.03
N LYS A 224 -13.73 -6.19 -20.72
CA LYS A 224 -15.01 -6.14 -20.01
C LYS A 224 -15.58 -4.72 -19.95
N VAL A 225 -14.77 -3.72 -19.61
CA VAL A 225 -15.21 -2.31 -19.57
C VAL A 225 -15.69 -1.84 -20.95
N GLU A 226 -15.02 -2.27 -22.02
CA GLU A 226 -15.46 -1.99 -23.39
C GLU A 226 -16.83 -2.63 -23.71
N ASP A 227 -17.04 -3.90 -23.33
CA ASP A 227 -18.32 -4.59 -23.48
C ASP A 227 -19.46 -3.88 -22.73
N GLU A 228 -19.19 -3.43 -21.51
CA GLU A 228 -20.16 -2.73 -20.67
C GLU A 228 -20.60 -1.40 -21.30
N ARG A 229 -19.65 -0.65 -21.89
CA ARG A 229 -19.88 0.67 -22.48
C ARG A 229 -20.50 0.64 -23.87
N THR A 230 -20.23 -0.40 -24.66
CA THR A 230 -20.55 -0.38 -26.10
C THR A 230 -21.66 -1.32 -26.53
N THR A 231 -22.07 -2.28 -25.70
CA THR A 231 -23.19 -3.18 -26.03
C THR A 231 -24.50 -2.39 -26.07
N PRO A 232 -25.20 -2.32 -27.23
CA PRO A 232 -26.49 -1.65 -27.33
C PRO A 232 -27.59 -2.36 -26.53
N ASN A 233 -28.59 -1.61 -26.09
CA ASN A 233 -29.76 -2.20 -25.42
C ASN A 233 -30.42 -3.26 -26.31
N ASN A 234 -30.83 -4.36 -25.69
CA ASN A 234 -31.43 -5.57 -26.28
C ASN A 234 -30.47 -6.46 -27.07
N GLU A 235 -29.17 -6.18 -27.04
CA GLU A 235 -28.13 -7.07 -27.60
C GLU A 235 -27.45 -7.89 -26.49
N PRO A 236 -26.96 -9.10 -26.80
CA PRO A 236 -26.23 -9.91 -25.83
C PRO A 236 -24.88 -9.30 -25.49
N ARG A 237 -24.54 -9.28 -24.20
CA ARG A 237 -23.18 -8.90 -23.73
C ARG A 237 -22.15 -9.85 -24.36
N GLY A 238 -21.05 -9.32 -24.89
CA GLY A 238 -19.97 -10.12 -25.45
C GLY A 238 -19.12 -10.81 -24.39
N PHE A 239 -18.96 -10.20 -23.20
CA PHE A 239 -18.16 -10.71 -22.10
C PHE A 239 -18.98 -11.68 -21.21
N GLN A 240 -19.41 -12.80 -21.79
CA GLN A 240 -20.11 -13.87 -21.07
C GLN A 240 -19.88 -15.23 -21.72
N VAL A 241 -20.25 -16.31 -21.04
CA VAL A 241 -20.27 -17.68 -21.61
C VAL A 241 -21.70 -18.02 -22.04
N GLY A 242 -21.90 -18.25 -23.33
CA GLY A 242 -23.16 -18.74 -23.90
C GLY A 242 -23.33 -20.25 -23.73
N SER A 243 -24.56 -20.74 -23.90
CA SER A 243 -24.89 -22.17 -23.73
C SER A 243 -24.27 -23.09 -24.77
N LYS A 244 -24.07 -22.58 -25.99
CA LYS A 244 -23.49 -23.31 -27.12
C LYS A 244 -22.01 -22.99 -27.35
N ASP A 245 -21.42 -22.15 -26.50
CA ASP A 245 -20.06 -21.68 -26.68
C ASP A 245 -19.02 -22.77 -26.41
N THR A 246 -18.08 -22.90 -27.33
CA THR A 246 -16.80 -23.57 -27.01
C THR A 246 -15.88 -22.61 -26.28
N THR A 247 -14.90 -23.14 -25.55
CA THR A 247 -13.85 -22.33 -24.90
C THR A 247 -13.16 -21.37 -25.90
N ALA A 248 -12.91 -21.83 -27.14
CA ALA A 248 -12.32 -21.01 -28.20
C ALA A 248 -13.24 -19.88 -28.68
N THR A 249 -14.56 -20.12 -28.73
CA THR A 249 -15.55 -19.11 -29.10
C THR A 249 -15.60 -17.97 -28.08
N VAL A 250 -15.59 -18.29 -26.78
CA VAL A 250 -15.53 -17.28 -25.70
C VAL A 250 -14.23 -16.48 -25.81
N ALA A 251 -13.09 -17.16 -25.93
CA ALA A 251 -11.79 -16.49 -26.05
C ALA A 251 -11.74 -15.54 -27.25
N THR A 252 -12.25 -15.97 -28.41
CA THR A 252 -12.31 -15.16 -29.63
C THR A 252 -13.11 -13.88 -29.41
N ARG A 253 -14.29 -13.95 -28.77
CA ARG A 253 -15.10 -12.75 -28.48
C ARG A 253 -14.38 -11.80 -27.52
N VAL A 254 -13.73 -12.32 -26.48
CA VAL A 254 -12.95 -11.50 -25.54
C VAL A 254 -11.75 -10.84 -26.22
N HIS A 255 -11.06 -11.54 -27.12
CA HIS A 255 -9.99 -10.94 -27.92
C HIS A 255 -10.51 -9.81 -28.82
N SER A 256 -11.67 -9.98 -29.46
CA SER A 256 -12.28 -8.93 -30.29
C SER A 256 -12.68 -7.71 -29.46
N LEU A 257 -13.28 -7.91 -28.28
CA LEU A 257 -13.60 -6.84 -27.34
C LEU A 257 -12.34 -6.08 -26.91
N PHE A 258 -11.26 -6.80 -26.57
CA PHE A 258 -9.99 -6.17 -26.21
C PHE A 258 -9.40 -5.36 -27.38
N GLU A 259 -9.41 -5.91 -28.60
CA GLU A 259 -8.91 -5.20 -29.78
C GLU A 259 -9.72 -3.92 -30.07
N GLN A 260 -11.04 -3.97 -29.86
CA GLN A 260 -11.90 -2.79 -29.98
C GLN A 260 -11.59 -1.75 -28.89
N ALA A 261 -11.39 -2.20 -27.65
CA ALA A 261 -10.99 -1.33 -26.55
C ALA A 261 -9.68 -0.59 -26.84
N CYS A 262 -8.67 -1.29 -27.35
CA CYS A 262 -7.39 -0.68 -27.76
C CYS A 262 -7.57 0.35 -28.89
N LYS A 263 -8.47 0.09 -29.86
CA LYS A 263 -8.77 1.05 -30.94
C LYS A 263 -9.44 2.31 -30.42
N ASN A 264 -10.34 2.17 -29.45
CA ASN A 264 -11.06 3.28 -28.85
C ASN A 264 -10.16 4.13 -27.96
N ASP A 265 -9.20 3.51 -27.25
CA ASP A 265 -8.26 4.22 -26.41
C ASP A 265 -6.83 3.62 -26.50
N ARG A 266 -6.09 4.17 -27.45
CA ARG A 266 -4.69 3.81 -27.74
C ARG A 266 -3.70 4.27 -26.67
N THR A 267 -4.14 5.09 -25.72
CA THR A 267 -3.23 5.64 -24.70
C THR A 267 -2.87 4.61 -23.62
N ILE A 268 -3.72 3.59 -23.44
CA ILE A 268 -3.54 2.52 -22.44
C ILE A 268 -2.82 1.32 -23.05
N PHE A 269 -3.26 0.84 -24.22
CA PHE A 269 -2.63 -0.26 -24.93
C PHE A 269 -2.35 0.13 -26.39
N PRO A 270 -1.09 0.01 -26.85
CA PRO A 270 -0.76 0.20 -28.26
C PRO A 270 -1.48 -0.79 -29.20
N ASP A 271 -1.56 -0.43 -30.47
CA ASP A 271 -2.08 -1.31 -31.52
C ASP A 271 -1.24 -2.61 -31.60
N GLY A 272 -1.92 -3.75 -31.72
CA GLY A 272 -1.27 -5.06 -31.89
C GLY A 272 -0.96 -5.82 -30.58
N ILE A 273 -1.16 -5.21 -29.41
CA ILE A 273 -1.13 -5.93 -28.13
C ILE A 273 -2.25 -6.97 -28.09
N LYS A 274 -1.95 -8.16 -27.56
CA LYS A 274 -2.91 -9.26 -27.38
C LYS A 274 -2.93 -9.75 -25.95
N ILE A 275 -4.03 -10.37 -25.57
CA ILE A 275 -4.14 -11.19 -24.38
C ILE A 275 -3.29 -12.45 -24.61
N ASP A 276 -2.38 -12.75 -23.69
CA ASP A 276 -1.51 -13.92 -23.67
C ASP A 276 -1.92 -14.87 -22.54
N LEU A 277 -3.08 -15.47 -22.75
CA LEU A 277 -3.70 -16.48 -21.89
C LEU A 277 -4.26 -17.58 -22.76
N SER A 278 -4.19 -18.83 -22.28
CA SER A 278 -4.90 -19.94 -22.91
C SER A 278 -6.41 -19.71 -22.87
N ASP A 279 -7.13 -20.14 -23.90
CA ASP A 279 -8.58 -20.00 -24.02
C ASP A 279 -9.33 -20.45 -22.75
N GLY A 280 -8.91 -21.56 -22.13
CA GLY A 280 -9.49 -22.08 -20.88
C GLY A 280 -9.42 -21.08 -19.72
N LYS A 281 -8.26 -20.42 -19.55
CA LYS A 281 -8.09 -19.37 -18.52
C LYS A 281 -8.96 -18.15 -18.82
N ILE A 282 -9.08 -17.75 -20.08
CA ILE A 282 -9.96 -16.64 -20.47
C ILE A 282 -11.40 -16.97 -20.09
N GLN A 283 -11.89 -18.16 -20.46
CA GLN A 283 -13.24 -18.61 -20.13
C GLN A 283 -13.49 -18.67 -18.62
N GLU A 284 -12.54 -19.18 -17.84
CA GLU A 284 -12.64 -19.20 -16.37
C GLU A 284 -12.76 -17.80 -15.76
N VAL A 285 -11.97 -16.83 -16.25
CA VAL A 285 -12.07 -15.43 -15.80
C VAL A 285 -13.41 -14.82 -16.22
N VAL A 286 -13.90 -15.09 -17.44
CA VAL A 286 -15.22 -14.65 -17.91
C VAL A 286 -16.32 -15.17 -17.00
N LYS A 287 -16.31 -16.47 -16.66
CA LYS A 287 -17.30 -17.06 -15.72
C LYS A 287 -17.33 -16.33 -14.38
N VAL A 288 -16.17 -15.86 -13.89
CA VAL A 288 -16.09 -15.11 -12.64
C VAL A 288 -16.71 -13.73 -12.79
N LEU A 289 -16.43 -12.99 -13.88
CA LEU A 289 -16.75 -11.56 -14.00
C LEU A 289 -18.01 -11.25 -14.83
N GLN A 290 -18.59 -12.21 -15.55
CA GLN A 290 -19.69 -11.97 -16.51
C GLN A 290 -20.98 -11.40 -15.89
N ASN A 291 -21.21 -11.59 -14.60
CA ASN A 291 -22.48 -11.23 -13.95
C ASN A 291 -22.41 -9.95 -13.09
N VAL A 292 -21.30 -9.19 -13.17
CA VAL A 292 -21.11 -7.96 -12.40
C VAL A 292 -20.91 -6.79 -13.34
N SER A 293 -21.51 -5.64 -13.04
CA SER A 293 -21.17 -4.36 -13.68
C SER A 293 -20.01 -3.71 -12.95
N ILE A 294 -18.96 -3.35 -13.69
CA ILE A 294 -17.82 -2.58 -13.18
C ILE A 294 -18.05 -1.10 -13.40
N THR A 295 -18.66 -0.69 -14.52
CA THR A 295 -18.88 0.73 -14.85
C THR A 295 -20.02 1.38 -14.07
N ASP A 296 -21.03 0.59 -13.65
CA ASP A 296 -22.17 1.12 -12.87
C ASP A 296 -21.98 0.95 -11.36
N ALA A 297 -20.89 0.31 -10.93
CA ALA A 297 -20.54 0.27 -9.52
C ALA A 297 -20.18 1.70 -9.06
N SER A 298 -20.55 2.07 -7.82
CA SER A 298 -20.19 3.40 -7.33
C SER A 298 -18.68 3.59 -7.36
N ALA A 299 -18.20 4.80 -7.70
CA ALA A 299 -16.77 5.11 -7.71
C ALA A 299 -16.08 4.75 -6.38
N ASP A 300 -16.80 4.92 -5.26
CA ASP A 300 -16.37 4.48 -3.92
C ASP A 300 -16.22 2.94 -3.82
N SER A 301 -17.13 2.17 -4.44
CA SER A 301 -17.07 0.70 -4.44
C SER A 301 -15.95 0.16 -5.32
N ILE A 302 -15.73 0.77 -6.48
CA ILE A 302 -14.61 0.46 -7.38
C ILE A 302 -13.30 0.76 -6.66
N GLY A 303 -13.15 1.98 -6.12
CA GLY A 303 -11.98 2.39 -5.36
C GLY A 303 -11.64 1.46 -4.22
N ALA A 304 -12.58 1.24 -3.31
CA ALA A 304 -12.35 0.38 -2.16
C ALA A 304 -11.97 -1.07 -2.56
N ALA A 305 -12.55 -1.60 -3.63
CA ALA A 305 -12.25 -2.95 -4.10
C ALA A 305 -10.86 -3.06 -4.74
N PHE A 306 -10.55 -2.13 -5.66
CA PHE A 306 -9.28 -2.09 -6.36
C PHE A 306 -8.14 -1.73 -5.41
N GLU A 307 -8.31 -0.76 -4.52
CA GLU A 307 -7.32 -0.41 -3.49
C GLU A 307 -6.95 -1.60 -2.60
N ARG A 308 -7.93 -2.38 -2.14
CA ARG A 308 -7.67 -3.56 -1.31
C ARG A 308 -6.95 -4.64 -2.11
N PHE A 309 -7.32 -4.80 -3.38
CA PHE A 309 -6.69 -5.73 -4.29
C PHE A 309 -5.24 -5.32 -4.63
N PHE A 310 -5.03 -4.11 -5.11
CA PHE A 310 -3.72 -3.48 -5.35
C PHE A 310 -2.85 -3.56 -4.10
N GLY A 311 -3.41 -3.19 -2.95
CA GLY A 311 -2.77 -3.39 -1.67
C GLY A 311 -2.32 -4.83 -1.49
N SER A 312 -3.20 -5.83 -1.61
CA SER A 312 -2.80 -7.23 -1.36
C SER A 312 -1.82 -7.82 -2.38
N VAL A 313 -1.92 -7.50 -3.67
CA VAL A 313 -1.11 -8.11 -4.74
C VAL A 313 0.26 -7.46 -4.86
N PHE A 314 0.32 -6.14 -4.71
CA PHE A 314 1.58 -5.40 -4.83
C PHE A 314 2.35 -5.32 -3.51
N ARG A 315 1.79 -5.85 -2.41
CA ARG A 315 2.49 -6.08 -1.13
C ARG A 315 3.32 -7.37 -1.22
N GLY A 316 4.57 -7.27 -1.68
CA GLY A 316 5.61 -8.27 -1.45
C GLY A 316 6.34 -8.77 -2.69
N GLU A 317 5.64 -9.28 -3.69
CA GLU A 317 6.26 -10.15 -4.72
C GLU A 317 7.04 -9.42 -5.83
N LEU A 318 6.93 -8.09 -5.92
CA LEU A 318 7.49 -7.31 -7.04
C LEU A 318 8.72 -6.46 -6.70
N GLY A 319 9.16 -6.43 -5.44
CA GLY A 319 10.34 -5.65 -5.04
C GLY A 319 10.24 -4.13 -5.28
N GLN A 320 9.07 -3.62 -5.65
CA GLN A 320 8.82 -2.20 -5.91
C GLN A 320 8.13 -1.55 -4.70
N TYR A 321 8.67 -0.40 -4.28
CA TYR A 321 8.28 0.30 -3.06
C TYR A 321 7.01 1.13 -3.24
N PHE A 322 5.83 0.49 -3.30
CA PHE A 322 4.58 1.23 -3.36
C PHE A 322 4.29 2.01 -2.07
N THR A 323 3.88 3.27 -2.23
CA THR A 323 3.46 4.14 -1.12
C THR A 323 2.11 3.70 -0.58
N MET A 324 2.04 3.43 0.73
CA MET A 324 0.79 3.11 1.40
C MET A 324 -0.17 4.31 1.38
N ARG A 325 -1.47 4.03 1.22
CA ARG A 325 -2.53 5.05 1.11
C ARG A 325 -2.49 6.07 2.24
N GLN A 326 -2.16 5.63 3.46
CA GLN A 326 -2.08 6.52 4.61
C GLN A 326 -1.04 7.62 4.42
N LEU A 327 0.13 7.26 3.88
CA LEU A 327 1.18 8.25 3.58
C LEU A 327 0.76 9.14 2.41
N ALA A 328 0.23 8.55 1.34
CA ALA A 328 -0.22 9.31 0.16
C ALA A 328 -1.29 10.35 0.51
N ARG A 329 -2.30 9.95 1.28
CA ARG A 329 -3.38 10.81 1.74
C ARG A 329 -2.86 11.97 2.56
N PHE A 330 -2.00 11.69 3.53
CA PHE A 330 -1.40 12.72 4.39
C PHE A 330 -0.58 13.73 3.60
N THR A 331 0.27 13.26 2.67
CA THR A 331 1.08 14.15 1.82
C THR A 331 0.20 15.05 0.96
N VAL A 332 -0.82 14.48 0.31
CA VAL A 332 -1.76 15.26 -0.52
C VAL A 332 -2.54 16.28 0.33
N ALA A 333 -2.95 15.90 1.54
CA ALA A 333 -3.68 16.79 2.45
C ALA A 333 -2.85 18.01 2.88
N MET A 334 -1.56 17.81 3.17
CA MET A 334 -0.64 18.90 3.53
C MET A 334 -0.30 19.82 2.35
N LEU A 335 -0.42 19.34 1.11
CA LEU A 335 -0.24 20.15 -0.10
C LEU A 335 -1.42 21.07 -0.42
N ASP A 336 -2.57 20.89 0.24
CA ASP A 336 -3.79 21.69 0.05
C ASP A 336 -4.10 21.89 -1.43
N ILE A 337 -4.44 20.78 -2.10
CA ILE A 337 -4.67 20.75 -3.55
C ILE A 337 -6.13 21.04 -3.86
N SER A 338 -6.35 21.92 -4.84
CA SER A 338 -7.66 22.30 -5.34
C SER A 338 -7.84 21.96 -6.82
N HIS A 339 -9.08 22.01 -7.31
CA HIS A 339 -9.40 21.78 -8.72
C HIS A 339 -8.79 22.80 -9.70
N THR A 340 -8.17 23.89 -9.20
CA THR A 340 -7.47 24.88 -10.03
C THR A 340 -5.98 24.61 -10.18
N ASP A 341 -5.39 23.76 -9.33
CA ASP A 341 -3.97 23.44 -9.34
C ASP A 341 -3.63 22.52 -10.53
N TYR A 342 -2.45 22.72 -11.12
CA TYR A 342 -1.77 21.74 -11.98
C TYR A 342 -0.87 20.84 -11.13
N VAL A 343 -1.10 19.53 -11.21
CA VAL A 343 -0.48 18.51 -10.37
C VAL A 343 0.29 17.52 -11.22
N ILE A 344 1.50 17.16 -10.80
CA ILE A 344 2.27 16.07 -11.40
C ILE A 344 2.89 15.15 -10.35
N ASP A 345 2.90 13.85 -10.64
CA ASP A 345 3.77 12.88 -9.99
C ASP A 345 4.88 12.44 -10.97
N PRO A 346 6.15 12.83 -10.76
CA PRO A 346 7.23 12.50 -11.68
C PRO A 346 7.64 11.03 -11.60
N THR A 347 7.15 10.26 -10.62
CA THR A 347 7.49 8.86 -10.40
C THR A 347 6.23 8.10 -9.97
N ALA A 348 5.22 8.11 -10.85
CA ALA A 348 3.83 7.84 -10.50
C ALA A 348 3.56 6.40 -10.03
N GLY A 349 4.38 5.42 -10.39
CA GLY A 349 4.17 4.02 -10.06
C GLY A 349 2.79 3.54 -10.53
N SER A 350 1.98 2.99 -9.62
CA SER A 350 0.59 2.58 -9.90
C SER A 350 -0.43 3.73 -9.78
N GLY A 351 0.01 4.98 -9.60
CA GLY A 351 -0.85 6.16 -9.51
C GLY A 351 -1.44 6.43 -8.13
N GLY A 352 -0.83 5.93 -7.04
CA GLY A 352 -1.38 6.05 -5.68
C GLY A 352 -1.56 7.50 -5.21
N PHE A 353 -0.58 8.38 -5.46
CA PHE A 353 -0.71 9.80 -5.14
C PHE A 353 -1.71 10.51 -6.05
N LEU A 354 -1.67 10.25 -7.35
CA LEU A 354 -2.59 10.86 -8.32
C LEU A 354 -4.05 10.49 -8.02
N LEU A 355 -4.31 9.25 -7.60
CA LEU A 355 -5.62 8.83 -7.13
C LEU A 355 -6.04 9.62 -5.88
N GLU A 356 -5.17 9.76 -4.88
CA GLU A 356 -5.48 10.55 -3.68
C GLU A 356 -5.73 12.03 -3.99
N VAL A 357 -5.02 12.61 -4.96
CA VAL A 357 -5.27 13.96 -5.48
C VAL A 357 -6.70 14.08 -5.99
N LEU A 358 -7.14 13.15 -6.86
CA LEU A 358 -8.48 13.13 -7.40
C LEU A 358 -9.54 12.99 -6.30
N LEU A 359 -9.39 12.00 -5.42
CA LEU A 359 -10.36 11.72 -4.37
C LEU A 359 -10.54 12.89 -3.40
N GLN A 360 -9.45 13.54 -2.97
CA GLN A 360 -9.54 14.67 -2.05
C GLN A 360 -10.15 15.92 -2.71
N VAL A 361 -9.78 16.21 -3.96
CA VAL A 361 -10.37 17.33 -4.70
C VAL A 361 -11.86 17.09 -4.95
N TRP A 362 -12.26 15.89 -5.37
CA TRP A 362 -13.66 15.55 -5.57
C TRP A 362 -14.48 15.65 -4.29
N HIS A 363 -13.97 15.10 -3.18
CA HIS A 363 -14.63 15.22 -1.89
C HIS A 363 -14.80 16.69 -1.47
N SER A 364 -13.75 17.48 -1.64
CA SER A 364 -13.79 18.91 -1.34
C SER A 364 -14.78 19.67 -2.23
N LEU A 365 -14.92 19.27 -3.50
CA LEU A 365 -15.92 19.82 -4.42
C LEU A 365 -17.34 19.40 -4.01
N ASP A 366 -17.56 18.13 -3.64
CA ASP A 366 -18.84 17.61 -3.18
C ASP A 366 -19.35 18.36 -1.95
N LEU A 367 -18.48 18.60 -0.97
CA LEU A 367 -18.82 19.37 0.23
C LEU A 367 -19.11 20.85 -0.10
N ARG A 368 -18.27 21.51 -0.91
CA ARG A 368 -18.38 22.95 -1.17
C ARG A 368 -19.50 23.32 -2.16
N TYR A 369 -19.87 22.42 -3.06
CA TYR A 369 -20.76 22.69 -4.18
C TYR A 369 -21.94 21.70 -4.30
N ALA A 370 -22.30 21.02 -3.21
CA ALA A 370 -23.43 20.09 -3.15
C ALA A 370 -24.70 20.63 -3.83
N GLY A 371 -25.35 19.79 -4.64
CA GLY A 371 -26.62 20.11 -5.31
C GLY A 371 -26.50 20.91 -6.61
N ARG A 372 -25.30 21.14 -7.15
CA ARG A 372 -25.08 21.81 -8.44
C ARG A 372 -24.87 20.80 -9.57
N SER A 373 -25.45 21.05 -10.74
CA SER A 373 -25.36 20.17 -11.92
C SER A 373 -23.99 20.15 -12.61
N GLU A 374 -23.21 21.24 -12.51
CA GLU A 374 -21.90 21.36 -13.16
C GLU A 374 -20.77 20.65 -12.40
N LEU A 375 -21.06 20.02 -11.25
CA LEU A 375 -20.05 19.48 -10.36
C LEU A 375 -19.21 18.38 -11.04
N ASP A 376 -19.87 17.46 -11.73
CA ASP A 376 -19.20 16.37 -12.46
C ASP A 376 -18.29 16.90 -13.56
N ARG A 377 -18.67 18.03 -14.19
CA ARG A 377 -17.83 18.69 -15.18
C ARG A 377 -16.54 19.22 -14.56
N TYR A 378 -16.59 19.87 -13.41
CA TYR A 378 -15.37 20.35 -12.72
C TYR A 378 -14.45 19.20 -12.32
N LYS A 379 -15.03 18.09 -11.84
CA LYS A 379 -14.29 16.87 -11.50
C LYS A 379 -13.57 16.28 -12.71
N ASN A 380 -14.28 16.15 -13.84
CA ASN A 380 -13.74 15.64 -15.10
C ASN A 380 -12.70 16.60 -15.69
N ASP A 381 -12.97 17.90 -15.73
CA ASP A 381 -12.06 18.90 -16.28
C ASP A 381 -10.72 18.93 -15.52
N PHE A 382 -10.76 18.82 -14.18
CA PHE A 382 -9.57 18.72 -13.34
C PHE A 382 -8.76 17.45 -13.68
N ALA A 383 -9.41 16.29 -13.66
CA ALA A 383 -8.75 15.01 -13.89
C ALA A 383 -8.14 14.93 -15.31
N LEU A 384 -8.88 15.37 -16.33
CA LEU A 384 -8.46 15.37 -17.73
C LEU A 384 -7.40 16.42 -18.08
N HIS A 385 -7.38 17.58 -17.40
CA HIS A 385 -6.55 18.71 -17.84
C HIS A 385 -5.44 19.14 -16.89
N LYS A 386 -5.48 18.70 -15.63
CA LYS A 386 -4.64 19.25 -14.57
C LYS A 386 -3.83 18.20 -13.82
N VAL A 387 -4.14 16.92 -13.95
CA VAL A 387 -3.44 15.82 -13.28
C VAL A 387 -2.54 15.09 -14.28
N PHE A 388 -1.25 15.01 -13.98
CA PHE A 388 -0.21 14.44 -14.84
C PHE A 388 0.65 13.43 -14.08
N GLY A 389 1.28 12.50 -14.80
CA GLY A 389 2.21 11.54 -14.21
C GLY A 389 3.28 11.09 -15.19
N ILE A 390 4.44 10.73 -14.67
CA ILE A 390 5.52 10.10 -15.43
C ILE A 390 5.89 8.80 -14.72
N GLU A 391 6.01 7.71 -15.48
CA GLU A 391 6.42 6.41 -14.98
C GLU A 391 7.36 5.72 -15.97
N ILE A 392 8.57 5.40 -15.53
CA ILE A 392 9.61 4.83 -16.38
C ILE A 392 9.27 3.40 -16.83
N HIS A 393 8.55 2.63 -16.01
CA HIS A 393 8.19 1.26 -16.35
C HIS A 393 6.84 1.20 -17.07
N GLU A 394 6.84 0.77 -18.34
CA GLU A 394 5.65 0.77 -19.21
C GLU A 394 4.44 0.01 -18.60
N ILE A 395 4.67 -1.19 -18.02
CA ILE A 395 3.60 -1.93 -17.33
C ILE A 395 2.98 -1.10 -16.20
N LEU A 396 3.78 -0.54 -15.28
CA LEU A 396 3.27 0.28 -14.18
C LEU A 396 2.53 1.51 -14.68
N ALA A 397 3.02 2.17 -15.73
CA ALA A 397 2.33 3.29 -16.36
C ALA A 397 0.93 2.87 -16.85
N ARG A 398 0.78 1.67 -17.44
CA ARG A 398 -0.54 1.13 -17.80
C ARG A 398 -1.42 0.86 -16.58
N ILE A 399 -0.83 0.37 -15.48
CA ILE A 399 -1.55 0.17 -14.21
C ILE A 399 -2.08 1.51 -13.68
N CYS A 400 -1.23 2.53 -13.65
CA CYS A 400 -1.60 3.89 -13.26
C CYS A 400 -2.75 4.41 -14.13
N LYS A 401 -2.65 4.28 -15.46
CA LYS A 401 -3.71 4.67 -16.39
C LYS A 401 -5.04 3.97 -16.10
N ILE A 402 -5.02 2.67 -15.89
CA ILE A 402 -6.25 1.91 -15.58
C ILE A 402 -6.82 2.32 -14.23
N ASN A 403 -5.96 2.50 -13.21
CA ASN A 403 -6.37 2.96 -11.90
C ASN A 403 -7.09 4.32 -11.99
N LEU A 404 -6.54 5.28 -12.74
CA LEU A 404 -7.18 6.58 -12.94
C LEU A 404 -8.44 6.52 -13.81
N LEU A 405 -8.46 5.68 -14.86
CA LEU A 405 -9.61 5.50 -15.75
C LEU A 405 -10.84 5.00 -14.99
N LEU A 406 -10.64 4.01 -14.11
CA LEU A 406 -11.70 3.41 -13.30
C LEU A 406 -12.36 4.42 -12.34
N HIS A 407 -11.68 5.54 -12.09
CA HIS A 407 -12.13 6.58 -11.17
C HIS A 407 -12.75 7.81 -11.87
N HIS A 408 -12.98 7.78 -13.19
CA HIS A 408 -13.52 8.88 -14.02
C HIS A 408 -12.48 9.91 -14.53
N ASP A 409 -11.54 9.36 -15.32
CA ASP A 409 -10.70 9.98 -16.37
C ASP A 409 -9.64 11.03 -15.96
N GLY A 410 -8.43 10.53 -15.71
CA GLY A 410 -7.17 11.30 -15.73
C GLY A 410 -6.01 10.55 -16.38
N HIS A 411 -6.29 9.45 -17.09
CA HIS A 411 -5.27 8.52 -17.60
C HIS A 411 -4.55 9.04 -18.85
N THR A 412 -5.15 9.99 -19.56
CA THR A 412 -4.62 10.56 -20.81
C THR A 412 -3.34 11.38 -20.63
N ASN A 413 -3.00 11.80 -19.41
CA ASN A 413 -1.84 12.62 -19.09
C ASN A 413 -0.71 11.84 -18.37
N ILE A 414 -0.67 10.51 -18.54
CA ILE A 414 0.38 9.65 -17.96
C ILE A 414 1.41 9.27 -19.03
N GLU A 415 2.63 9.79 -18.89
CA GLU A 415 3.78 9.38 -19.71
C GLU A 415 4.30 8.06 -19.17
N GLY A 416 4.42 7.06 -20.04
CA GLY A 416 5.01 5.76 -19.72
C GLY A 416 6.28 5.54 -20.52
N ASP A 417 7.13 4.62 -20.06
CA ASP A 417 8.35 4.18 -20.77
C ASP A 417 9.39 5.30 -20.94
N ARG A 418 9.38 6.26 -20.02
CA ARG A 418 10.35 7.37 -19.98
C ARG A 418 10.65 7.80 -18.56
N SER A 419 11.92 8.12 -18.31
CA SER A 419 12.36 8.75 -17.08
C SER A 419 11.86 10.18 -16.98
N CYS A 420 11.52 10.63 -15.77
CA CYS A 420 11.20 12.03 -15.51
C CYS A 420 12.39 12.98 -15.68
N LEU A 421 13.62 12.45 -15.76
CA LEU A 421 14.84 13.23 -16.00
C LEU A 421 15.09 13.48 -17.50
N ASP A 422 14.34 12.85 -18.40
CA ASP A 422 14.41 13.12 -19.85
C ASP A 422 13.96 14.56 -20.16
N SER A 423 14.47 15.17 -21.24
CA SER A 423 13.99 16.45 -21.78
C SER A 423 12.94 16.27 -22.87
N ARG A 424 12.70 15.04 -23.34
CA ARG A 424 11.76 14.73 -24.43
C ARG A 424 10.67 13.78 -23.97
N PHE A 425 9.43 14.25 -24.00
CA PHE A 425 8.24 13.47 -23.67
C PHE A 425 7.37 13.25 -24.91
N ASN A 426 6.72 12.09 -25.01
CA ASN A 426 5.80 11.80 -26.11
C ASN A 426 4.47 12.56 -25.93
N LEU A 427 4.04 12.77 -24.69
CA LEU A 427 2.89 13.59 -24.37
C LEU A 427 3.21 15.06 -24.65
N THR A 428 2.70 15.55 -25.77
CA THR A 428 2.80 16.98 -26.15
C THR A 428 2.22 17.89 -25.08
N ARG A 429 1.19 17.40 -24.35
CA ARG A 429 0.59 18.09 -23.21
C ARG A 429 1.51 18.17 -22.00
N LEU A 430 2.66 17.51 -21.94
CA LEU A 430 3.69 17.77 -20.93
C LEU A 430 4.63 18.90 -21.34
N SER A 431 4.69 19.29 -22.61
CA SER A 431 5.64 20.30 -23.11
C SER A 431 5.00 21.69 -23.25
N PRO A 432 5.65 22.77 -22.77
CA PRO A 432 6.83 22.76 -21.91
C PRO A 432 6.49 22.19 -20.52
N TYR A 433 7.45 21.47 -19.92
CA TYR A 433 7.29 20.86 -18.60
C TYR A 433 7.83 21.77 -17.47
N GLU A 434 8.79 22.63 -17.78
CA GLU A 434 9.41 23.56 -16.84
C GLU A 434 8.45 24.68 -16.42
N GLU A 435 8.52 25.08 -15.16
CA GLU A 435 7.73 26.16 -14.56
C GLU A 435 6.21 26.08 -14.82
N ARG A 436 5.65 24.87 -14.79
CA ARG A 436 4.25 24.65 -15.17
C ARG A 436 3.34 24.20 -14.04
N PHE A 437 3.87 23.46 -13.09
CA PHE A 437 3.04 22.77 -12.10
C PHE A 437 2.97 23.58 -10.82
N THR A 438 1.76 23.82 -10.32
CA THR A 438 1.53 24.43 -9.00
C THR A 438 1.83 23.44 -7.87
N ARG A 439 1.71 22.14 -8.16
CA ARG A 439 1.88 21.04 -7.20
C ARG A 439 2.67 19.88 -7.80
N VAL A 440 3.68 19.41 -7.08
CA VAL A 440 4.37 18.14 -7.38
C VAL A 440 4.22 17.22 -6.17
N VAL A 441 3.90 15.95 -6.38
CA VAL A 441 3.75 14.98 -5.30
C VAL A 441 4.38 13.67 -5.72
N GLY A 442 4.96 12.89 -4.81
CA GLY A 442 5.54 11.62 -5.22
C GLY A 442 6.42 10.94 -4.17
N ASN A 443 6.89 9.78 -4.56
CA ASN A 443 7.88 8.97 -3.83
C ASN A 443 8.95 8.53 -4.84
N PRO A 444 9.99 9.34 -5.06
CA PRO A 444 11.08 8.97 -5.96
C PRO A 444 11.71 7.62 -5.59
N PRO A 445 12.25 6.86 -6.55
CA PRO A 445 13.06 5.68 -6.22
C PRO A 445 14.28 6.11 -5.39
N PHE A 446 14.71 5.25 -4.45
CA PHE A 446 15.88 5.51 -3.60
C PHE A 446 16.89 4.37 -3.73
N GLY A 447 18.18 4.72 -3.65
CA GLY A 447 19.27 3.76 -3.60
C GLY A 447 19.91 3.44 -4.95
N ASP A 448 19.32 3.93 -6.04
CA ASP A 448 19.93 3.91 -7.37
C ASP A 448 20.74 5.19 -7.63
N GLU A 449 21.75 5.10 -8.48
CA GLU A 449 22.58 6.23 -8.93
C GLU A 449 22.30 6.53 -10.40
N VAL A 450 22.25 7.82 -10.76
CA VAL A 450 22.28 8.30 -12.15
C VAL A 450 23.72 8.59 -12.51
N ALA A 451 24.24 7.90 -13.51
CA ALA A 451 25.59 8.11 -14.03
C ALA A 451 25.58 8.98 -15.29
N ASP A 452 26.71 9.63 -15.58
CA ASP A 452 26.89 10.31 -16.86
C ASP A 452 26.86 9.30 -18.02
N GLY A 453 26.11 9.63 -19.08
CA GLY A 453 25.84 8.74 -20.22
C GLY A 453 24.80 7.64 -19.96
N ASP A 454 24.04 7.70 -18.86
CA ASP A 454 22.89 6.81 -18.61
C ASP A 454 21.69 7.25 -19.46
N ASP A 455 21.64 6.81 -20.71
CA ASP A 455 20.60 7.19 -21.68
C ASP A 455 19.19 6.75 -21.25
N ASP A 456 19.05 5.67 -20.46
CA ASP A 456 17.75 5.17 -20.00
C ASP A 456 17.14 6.12 -18.96
N LEU A 457 17.97 6.69 -18.08
CA LEU A 457 17.53 7.67 -17.08
C LEU A 457 17.54 9.11 -17.60
N LEU A 458 18.57 9.54 -18.33
CA LEU A 458 18.76 10.94 -18.72
C LEU A 458 18.10 11.27 -20.06
N GLY A 459 17.87 10.29 -20.93
CA GLY A 459 17.24 10.46 -22.23
C GLY A 459 17.94 11.52 -23.09
N GLY A 460 17.27 12.64 -23.38
CA GLY A 460 17.85 13.76 -24.13
C GLY A 460 18.77 14.68 -23.32
N ASN A 461 18.92 14.49 -22.01
CA ASN A 461 19.80 15.28 -21.16
C ASN A 461 21.15 14.59 -20.94
N THR A 462 22.12 15.37 -20.44
CA THR A 462 23.34 14.87 -19.83
C THR A 462 23.31 15.17 -18.33
N LEU A 463 24.18 14.50 -17.57
CA LEU A 463 24.23 14.72 -16.12
C LEU A 463 24.64 16.17 -15.78
N GLU A 464 25.43 16.82 -16.64
CA GLU A 464 25.83 18.23 -16.53
C GLU A 464 24.65 19.22 -16.58
N ASN A 465 23.48 18.81 -17.09
CA ASN A 465 22.28 19.65 -17.06
C ASN A 465 21.72 19.86 -15.63
N PHE A 466 22.19 19.09 -14.64
CA PHE A 466 21.73 19.16 -13.25
C PHE A 466 22.79 19.82 -12.36
N HIS A 467 22.42 20.89 -11.65
CA HIS A 467 23.31 21.62 -10.74
C HIS A 467 23.80 20.75 -9.58
N ILE A 468 22.97 19.79 -9.14
CA ILE A 468 23.29 18.80 -8.12
C ILE A 468 24.29 17.74 -8.60
N ALA A 469 24.73 17.81 -9.85
CA ALA A 469 25.71 16.92 -10.45
C ALA A 469 27.00 17.61 -10.92
N ASP A 470 27.08 18.95 -10.90
CA ASP A 470 28.32 19.71 -11.22
C ASP A 470 29.58 19.09 -10.59
N GLY A 471 30.60 18.87 -11.41
CA GLY A 471 31.87 18.22 -11.05
C GLY A 471 31.80 16.73 -10.69
N ARG A 472 30.69 16.02 -10.96
CA ARG A 472 30.52 14.59 -10.66
C ARG A 472 30.15 13.77 -11.88
N THR A 473 30.57 12.50 -11.87
CA THR A 473 30.22 11.50 -12.88
C THR A 473 29.00 10.65 -12.50
N LYS A 474 28.52 10.77 -11.25
CA LYS A 474 27.33 10.07 -10.75
C LYS A 474 26.73 10.77 -9.53
N VAL A 475 25.42 10.63 -9.36
CA VAL A 475 24.66 11.18 -8.21
C VAL A 475 23.53 10.21 -7.82
N PRO A 476 23.06 10.23 -6.56
CA PRO A 476 21.83 9.52 -6.20
C PRO A 476 20.65 9.99 -7.05
N SER A 477 19.86 9.04 -7.57
CA SER A 477 18.72 9.32 -8.47
C SER A 477 17.70 10.25 -7.83
N GLU A 478 17.40 10.06 -6.55
CA GLU A 478 16.46 10.91 -5.81
C GLU A 478 16.92 12.37 -5.71
N HIS A 479 18.23 12.66 -5.75
CA HIS A 479 18.72 14.05 -5.77
C HIS A 479 18.43 14.73 -7.11
N ALA A 480 18.65 14.02 -8.23
CA ALA A 480 18.33 14.54 -9.56
C ALA A 480 16.82 14.73 -9.75
N ILE A 481 16.01 13.82 -9.20
CA ILE A 481 14.54 13.90 -9.25
C ILE A 481 14.02 15.06 -8.40
N VAL A 482 14.63 15.35 -7.25
CA VAL A 482 14.29 16.54 -6.45
C VAL A 482 14.62 17.84 -7.19
N GLU A 483 15.76 17.94 -7.85
CA GLU A 483 16.07 19.09 -8.74
C GLU A 483 15.03 19.20 -9.86
N ARG A 484 14.72 18.09 -10.54
CA ARG A 484 13.66 18.05 -11.55
C ARG A 484 12.30 18.48 -11.01
N ALA A 485 11.94 18.09 -9.79
CA ALA A 485 10.70 18.53 -9.15
C ALA A 485 10.68 20.05 -8.96
N VAL A 486 11.81 20.67 -8.62
CA VAL A 486 11.93 22.15 -8.55
C VAL A 486 11.80 22.78 -9.95
N ASP A 487 12.35 22.17 -10.99
CA ASP A 487 12.24 22.67 -12.37
C ASP A 487 10.80 22.60 -12.89
N LEU A 488 10.07 21.53 -12.58
CA LEU A 488 8.66 21.34 -12.92
C LEU A 488 7.75 22.40 -12.28
N LEU A 489 8.09 22.87 -11.07
CA LEU A 489 7.29 23.83 -10.34
C LEU A 489 7.31 25.22 -10.98
N GLU A 490 6.13 25.81 -11.16
CA GLU A 490 6.02 27.26 -11.38
C GLU A 490 6.53 28.04 -10.16
N PRO A 491 6.94 29.32 -10.31
CA PRO A 491 7.23 30.17 -9.16
C PRO A 491 6.08 30.15 -8.16
N ASN A 492 6.35 30.05 -6.85
CA ASN A 492 5.35 29.88 -5.78
C ASN A 492 4.68 28.48 -5.70
N GLY A 493 4.96 27.58 -6.64
CA GLY A 493 4.49 26.18 -6.59
C GLY A 493 5.09 25.39 -5.43
N LYS A 494 4.44 24.29 -5.04
CA LYS A 494 4.81 23.45 -3.89
C LYS A 494 5.03 22.00 -4.27
N PHE A 495 5.97 21.32 -3.62
CA PHE A 495 6.05 19.87 -3.69
C PHE A 495 5.98 19.20 -2.33
N GLY A 496 5.49 17.94 -2.34
CA GLY A 496 5.49 17.02 -1.20
C GLY A 496 6.10 15.70 -1.63
N LEU A 497 7.35 15.44 -1.25
CA LEU A 497 8.11 14.26 -1.67
C LEU A 497 8.54 13.43 -0.47
N ILE A 498 8.39 12.11 -0.58
CA ILE A 498 8.97 11.16 0.38
C ILE A 498 10.44 10.97 0.01
N LEU A 499 11.35 11.10 0.98
CA LEU A 499 12.80 11.05 0.78
C LEU A 499 13.49 10.24 1.89
N PRO A 500 14.66 9.63 1.64
CA PRO A 500 15.39 8.88 2.65
C PRO A 500 15.97 9.83 3.72
N ASP A 501 15.98 9.40 4.99
CA ASP A 501 16.39 10.28 6.11
C ASP A 501 17.83 10.81 5.97
N GLY A 502 18.70 10.05 5.28
CA GLY A 502 20.07 10.45 4.97
C GLY A 502 20.16 11.74 4.13
N PHE A 503 19.14 12.04 3.32
CA PHE A 503 19.02 13.31 2.60
C PHE A 503 19.10 14.51 3.57
N PHE A 504 18.47 14.36 4.74
CA PHE A 504 18.35 15.42 5.74
C PHE A 504 19.49 15.42 6.75
N ASN A 505 20.17 14.30 6.99
CA ASN A 505 21.13 14.16 8.09
C ASN A 505 22.57 13.78 7.70
N ASN A 506 22.88 13.33 6.48
CA ASN A 506 24.26 12.95 6.14
C ASN A 506 25.17 14.18 6.03
N HIS A 507 26.40 14.09 6.56
CA HIS A 507 27.31 15.25 6.67
C HIS A 507 28.35 15.34 5.54
N GLY A 508 28.80 14.20 5.00
CA GLY A 508 29.92 14.18 4.06
C GLY A 508 29.55 14.63 2.65
N GLU A 509 30.36 15.52 2.06
CA GLU A 509 30.18 15.96 0.67
C GLU A 509 30.13 14.78 -0.30
N LEU A 510 30.87 13.69 -0.06
CA LEU A 510 30.81 12.47 -0.89
C LEU A 510 29.38 11.94 -1.09
N SER A 511 28.51 12.05 -0.08
CA SER A 511 27.10 11.62 -0.17
C SER A 511 26.22 12.49 -1.07
N ASN A 512 26.70 13.67 -1.49
CA ASN A 512 25.95 14.70 -2.21
C ASN A 512 24.78 15.33 -1.40
N CYS A 513 24.50 14.86 -0.17
CA CYS A 513 23.39 15.35 0.66
C CYS A 513 23.55 16.83 1.09
N PRO A 514 24.73 17.31 1.54
CA PRO A 514 24.92 18.74 1.81
C PRO A 514 24.64 19.62 0.58
N ARG A 515 25.05 19.18 -0.61
CA ARG A 515 24.86 19.94 -1.84
C ARG A 515 23.38 20.10 -2.21
N ILE A 516 22.60 19.02 -2.18
CA ILE A 516 21.16 19.12 -2.48
C ILE A 516 20.43 19.99 -1.45
N ARG A 517 20.83 19.96 -0.17
CA ARG A 517 20.32 20.88 0.86
C ARG A 517 20.62 22.35 0.54
N ARG A 518 21.84 22.67 0.08
CA ARG A 518 22.21 24.00 -0.43
C ARG A 518 21.41 24.39 -1.67
N TYR A 519 21.21 23.47 -2.62
CA TYR A 519 20.38 23.69 -3.80
C TYR A 519 18.93 24.06 -3.41
N LEU A 520 18.31 23.33 -2.48
CA LEU A 520 16.96 23.63 -2.01
C LEU A 520 16.88 25.02 -1.35
N ALA A 521 17.81 25.35 -0.44
CA ALA A 521 17.82 26.65 0.23
C ALA A 521 17.96 27.84 -0.74
N LYS A 522 18.68 27.65 -1.86
CA LYS A 522 18.84 28.66 -2.92
C LYS A 522 17.62 28.82 -3.82
N ASN A 523 16.72 27.83 -3.88
CA ASN A 523 15.62 27.80 -4.84
C ASN A 523 14.22 27.86 -4.23
N GLY A 524 14.07 27.73 -2.91
CA GLY A 524 12.76 27.85 -2.27
C GLY A 524 12.77 27.75 -0.75
N ARG A 525 11.55 27.76 -0.20
CA ARG A 525 11.29 27.59 1.23
C ARG A 525 11.07 26.12 1.57
N ILE A 526 11.70 25.68 2.64
CA ILE A 526 11.35 24.41 3.30
C ILE A 526 10.15 24.69 4.21
N GLU A 527 8.94 24.25 3.84
CA GLU A 527 7.74 24.54 4.64
C GLU A 527 7.62 23.57 5.83
N ALA A 528 7.84 22.28 5.59
CA ALA A 528 7.76 21.27 6.62
C ALA A 528 8.63 20.03 6.32
N ILE A 529 9.07 19.34 7.38
CA ILE A 529 9.70 18.02 7.30
C ILE A 529 9.06 17.10 8.34
N ILE A 530 8.48 15.99 7.88
CA ILE A 530 7.77 15.02 8.72
C ILE A 530 8.54 13.70 8.73
N SER A 531 9.16 13.36 9.86
CA SER A 531 9.90 12.11 10.00
C SER A 531 8.94 10.93 10.17
N LEU A 532 9.13 9.88 9.37
CA LEU A 532 8.30 8.67 9.41
C LEU A 532 8.96 7.58 10.26
N PRO A 533 8.19 6.63 10.82
CA PRO A 533 8.76 5.54 11.59
C PRO A 533 9.56 4.58 10.70
N ASP A 534 10.54 3.90 11.29
CA ASP A 534 11.47 2.97 10.59
C ASP A 534 10.78 1.82 9.87
N TYR A 535 9.50 1.58 10.14
CA TYR A 535 8.71 0.52 9.54
C TYR A 535 7.78 0.98 8.41
N ALA A 536 7.71 2.30 8.14
CA ALA A 536 6.77 2.88 7.19
C ALA A 536 6.82 2.20 5.81
N PHE A 537 8.00 1.77 5.37
CA PHE A 537 8.19 1.07 4.09
C PHE A 537 8.77 -0.36 4.21
N ARG A 538 8.88 -0.92 5.44
CA ARG A 538 9.46 -2.26 5.67
C ARG A 538 8.75 -3.37 4.90
N LYS A 539 7.41 -3.35 4.88
CA LYS A 539 6.62 -4.35 4.15
C LYS A 539 6.85 -4.31 2.64
N SER A 540 7.15 -3.13 2.10
CA SER A 540 7.46 -2.97 0.68
C SER A 540 8.88 -3.45 0.34
N GLY A 541 9.63 -3.95 1.33
CA GLY A 541 11.01 -4.45 1.20
C GLY A 541 12.08 -3.45 1.62
N ALA A 542 11.72 -2.18 1.86
CA ALA A 542 12.68 -1.12 2.17
C ALA A 542 12.99 -1.11 3.66
N GLN A 543 14.27 -1.21 3.99
CA GLN A 543 14.75 -1.10 5.38
C GLN A 543 15.15 0.33 5.76
N ASN A 544 14.92 1.30 4.87
CA ASN A 544 15.36 2.67 5.04
C ASN A 544 14.33 3.51 5.81
N LYS A 545 14.78 4.31 6.77
CA LYS A 545 13.98 5.38 7.35
C LYS A 545 13.80 6.50 6.33
N THR A 546 12.58 7.01 6.26
CA THR A 546 12.16 8.05 5.32
C THR A 546 11.53 9.22 6.06
N SER A 547 11.52 10.38 5.43
CA SER A 547 10.84 11.58 5.88
C SER A 547 10.11 12.21 4.69
N ILE A 548 9.04 12.98 4.94
CA ILE A 548 8.31 13.72 3.91
C ILE A 548 8.79 15.17 3.92
N LEU A 549 9.27 15.66 2.78
CA LEU A 549 9.66 17.06 2.58
C LEU A 549 8.55 17.83 1.88
N PHE A 550 8.11 18.92 2.51
CA PHE A 550 7.26 19.93 1.89
C PHE A 550 8.09 21.16 1.57
N PHE A 551 8.11 21.53 0.29
CA PHE A 551 8.92 22.60 -0.24
C PHE A 551 8.07 23.53 -1.10
N LYS A 552 8.41 24.82 -1.10
CA LYS A 552 7.76 25.84 -1.91
C LYS A 552 8.80 26.62 -2.71
N LYS A 553 8.74 26.56 -4.03
CA LYS A 553 9.64 27.30 -4.92
C LYS A 553 9.49 28.80 -4.68
N TYR A 554 10.60 29.54 -4.66
CA TYR A 554 10.57 30.98 -4.48
C TYR A 554 9.71 31.66 -5.55
N THR A 555 9.04 32.76 -5.18
CA THR A 555 8.54 33.69 -6.21
C THR A 555 9.72 34.30 -6.96
N ARG A 556 9.46 34.90 -8.14
CA ARG A 556 10.51 35.59 -8.90
C ARG A 556 11.16 36.72 -8.07
N GLU A 557 10.37 37.43 -7.27
CA GLU A 557 10.87 38.49 -6.39
C GLU A 557 11.68 37.95 -5.20
N GLU A 558 11.26 36.81 -4.63
CA GLU A 558 11.98 36.14 -3.55
C GLU A 558 13.33 35.63 -4.03
N LYS A 559 13.36 34.96 -5.19
CA LYS A 559 14.60 34.47 -5.81
C LYS A 559 15.57 35.63 -6.09
N ALA A 560 15.07 36.70 -6.71
CA ALA A 560 15.89 37.88 -6.98
C ALA A 560 16.40 38.55 -5.69
N ARG A 561 15.63 38.55 -4.59
CA ARG A 561 16.10 39.04 -3.29
C ARG A 561 17.19 38.15 -2.70
N PHE A 562 16.99 36.83 -2.75
CA PHE A 562 17.94 35.85 -2.27
C PHE A 562 19.28 36.00 -3.02
N ASP A 563 19.24 35.99 -4.35
CA ASP A 563 20.43 36.02 -5.21
C ASP A 563 21.26 37.27 -5.00
N ARG A 564 20.63 38.45 -4.90
CA ARG A 564 21.36 39.69 -4.64
C ARG A 564 22.17 39.66 -3.35
N VAL A 565 21.61 39.09 -2.27
CA VAL A 565 22.32 38.99 -0.99
C VAL A 565 23.38 37.91 -1.07
N PHE A 566 23.04 36.75 -1.66
CA PHE A 566 23.96 35.65 -1.82
C PHE A 566 25.21 36.03 -2.63
N GLU A 567 25.05 36.71 -3.78
CA GLU A 567 26.15 37.16 -4.63
C GLU A 567 27.10 38.13 -3.89
N VAL A 568 26.54 39.13 -3.21
CA VAL A 568 27.32 40.10 -2.42
C VAL A 568 28.12 39.43 -1.29
N GLU A 569 27.50 38.47 -0.59
CA GLU A 569 28.15 37.76 0.51
C GLU A 569 29.18 36.75 0.00
N MET A 570 28.94 36.11 -1.15
CA MET A 570 29.92 35.24 -1.81
C MET A 570 31.16 36.01 -2.25
N GLU A 571 31.01 37.21 -2.81
CA GLU A 571 32.13 38.08 -3.20
C GLU A 571 32.98 38.52 -1.99
N SER A 572 32.37 38.67 -0.81
CA SER A 572 33.04 39.17 0.38
C SER A 572 33.69 38.09 1.25
N SER A 573 33.02 36.97 1.47
CA SER A 573 33.42 35.91 2.42
C SER A 573 34.02 34.67 1.76
N ASN A 574 33.70 34.44 0.48
CA ASN A 574 33.96 33.19 -0.25
C ASN A 574 33.48 31.92 0.50
N ASN A 575 32.41 32.04 1.32
CA ASN A 575 31.82 30.95 2.10
C ASN A 575 30.34 30.77 1.74
N GLU A 576 30.03 29.70 1.00
CA GLU A 576 28.66 29.43 0.51
C GLU A 576 27.64 29.28 1.65
N SER A 577 28.00 28.62 2.75
CA SER A 577 27.07 28.38 3.87
C SER A 577 26.68 29.68 4.58
N GLU A 578 27.65 30.58 4.75
CA GLU A 578 27.45 31.91 5.34
C GLU A 578 26.63 32.82 4.42
N ALA A 579 26.93 32.82 3.12
CA ALA A 579 26.16 33.56 2.12
C ALA A 579 24.68 33.11 2.06
N ILE A 580 24.43 31.79 2.12
CA ILE A 580 23.07 31.24 2.20
C ILE A 580 22.39 31.72 3.50
N SER A 581 23.06 31.64 4.64
CA SER A 581 22.50 32.10 5.92
C SER A 581 22.05 33.57 5.85
N LYS A 582 22.89 34.45 5.31
CA LYS A 582 22.59 35.89 5.15
C LYS A 582 21.43 36.15 4.18
N ALA A 583 21.34 35.38 3.11
CA ALA A 583 20.21 35.46 2.20
C ALA A 583 18.90 35.00 2.87
N LEU A 584 18.95 33.94 3.69
CA LEU A 584 17.81 33.45 4.47
C LEU A 584 17.35 34.44 5.54
N GLU A 585 18.26 35.19 6.17
CA GLU A 585 17.96 36.24 7.16
C GLU A 585 17.02 37.33 6.59
N ASN A 586 16.97 37.53 5.27
CA ASN A 586 16.09 38.49 4.61
C ASN A 586 14.72 37.91 4.22
N LEU A 587 14.57 36.58 4.23
CA LEU A 587 13.31 35.92 3.92
C LEU A 587 12.50 35.56 5.18
N ARG A 588 13.18 35.28 6.31
CA ARG A 588 12.64 34.95 7.64
C ARG A 588 11.33 34.18 7.62
N TYR A 589 11.43 32.87 7.52
CA TYR A 589 10.29 31.96 7.67
C TYR A 589 10.63 30.88 8.69
N LYS A 590 9.58 30.28 9.26
CA LYS A 590 9.72 29.11 10.13
C LYS A 590 9.49 27.83 9.34
N VAL A 591 10.15 26.76 9.76
CA VAL A 591 9.98 25.41 9.25
C VAL A 591 9.22 24.58 10.29
N PHE A 592 8.17 23.88 9.87
CA PHE A 592 7.45 22.93 10.72
C PHE A 592 8.15 21.56 10.71
N LEU A 593 8.47 21.04 11.89
CA LEU A 593 9.12 19.73 12.05
C LEU A 593 8.23 18.83 12.89
N ALA A 594 8.09 17.57 12.49
CA ALA A 594 7.37 16.58 13.29
C ALA A 594 7.99 15.18 13.17
N GLU A 595 7.78 14.32 14.17
CA GLU A 595 8.11 12.90 14.12
C GLU A 595 6.86 12.04 14.39
N ALA A 596 6.48 11.21 13.42
CA ALA A 596 5.37 10.26 13.54
C ALA A 596 5.86 8.93 14.13
N ASN A 597 5.16 8.42 15.14
CA ASN A 597 5.40 7.08 15.68
C ASN A 597 4.46 6.05 15.03
N PHE A 598 3.26 6.47 14.68
CA PHE A 598 2.23 5.63 14.07
C PHE A 598 1.69 6.27 12.77
N VAL A 599 1.52 5.44 11.74
CA VAL A 599 1.12 5.89 10.39
C VAL A 599 -0.12 5.18 9.85
N GLY A 600 -0.95 4.60 10.74
CA GLY A 600 -2.18 3.90 10.36
C GLY A 600 -2.01 2.44 9.90
N TYR A 601 -0.80 1.88 10.06
CA TYR A 601 -0.53 0.46 9.84
C TYR A 601 0.64 -0.04 10.70
N THR A 602 0.76 -1.35 10.84
CA THR A 602 1.79 -2.05 11.63
C THR A 602 3.08 -2.28 10.83
N THR A 603 4.12 -2.82 11.47
CA THR A 603 5.39 -3.21 10.82
C THR A 603 5.21 -4.22 9.68
N THR A 604 4.19 -5.07 9.78
CA THR A 604 3.78 -6.03 8.75
C THR A 604 2.77 -5.44 7.77
N GLY A 605 2.55 -4.11 7.81
CA GLY A 605 1.59 -3.32 7.02
C GLY A 605 0.15 -3.86 7.05
N VAL A 606 -0.29 -4.31 8.23
CA VAL A 606 -1.70 -4.52 8.55
C VAL A 606 -2.28 -3.19 9.01
N LEU A 607 -3.49 -2.85 8.56
CA LEU A 607 -4.17 -1.61 8.95
C LEU A 607 -4.31 -1.52 10.49
N SER A 608 -4.12 -0.32 11.01
CA SER A 608 -4.13 -0.01 12.44
C SER A 608 -4.89 1.28 12.68
N ASN A 609 -5.67 1.34 13.75
CA ASN A 609 -6.36 2.56 14.16
C ASN A 609 -5.41 3.61 14.77
N LYS A 610 -4.16 3.25 15.05
CA LYS A 610 -3.13 4.19 15.53
C LYS A 610 -2.53 4.93 14.34
N ASN A 611 -2.82 6.23 14.26
CA ASN A 611 -2.30 7.11 13.22
C ASN A 611 -2.05 8.51 13.81
N ASP A 612 -0.78 8.93 13.85
CA ASP A 612 -0.39 10.26 14.32
C ASP A 612 -0.52 11.31 13.19
N LEU A 613 -0.55 10.87 11.93
CA LEU A 613 -0.53 11.75 10.77
C LEU A 613 -1.83 12.55 10.65
N TYR A 614 -2.98 11.86 10.75
CA TYR A 614 -4.32 12.44 10.58
C TYR A 614 -5.39 11.49 11.15
N ARG A 615 -6.60 12.03 11.34
CA ARG A 615 -7.84 11.30 11.65
C ARG A 615 -8.69 11.07 10.41
N GLU A 616 -9.31 9.91 10.32
CA GLU A 616 -10.25 9.56 9.26
C GLU A 616 -11.64 9.21 9.82
N VAL A 617 -12.66 9.36 8.98
CA VAL A 617 -14.03 8.86 9.21
C VAL A 617 -14.17 7.42 8.69
N GLU A 618 -15.26 6.72 9.01
CA GLU A 618 -15.43 5.27 8.70
C GLU A 618 -15.33 4.91 7.21
N ASP A 619 -15.64 5.84 6.31
CA ASP A 619 -15.50 5.65 4.86
C ASP A 619 -14.07 5.86 4.34
N GLY A 620 -13.12 6.15 5.25
CA GLY A 620 -11.72 6.38 4.98
C GLY A 620 -11.39 7.82 4.58
N ARG A 621 -12.34 8.76 4.57
CA ARG A 621 -12.03 10.18 4.25
C ARG A 621 -11.38 10.89 5.43
N LEU A 622 -10.71 12.00 5.18
CA LEU A 622 -10.17 12.86 6.24
C LEU A 622 -11.33 13.38 7.11
N SER A 623 -11.15 13.31 8.43
CA SER A 623 -12.07 13.91 9.39
C SER A 623 -11.94 15.44 9.38
N ASP A 624 -13.03 16.18 9.58
CA ASP A 624 -12.98 17.63 9.81
C ASP A 624 -12.28 17.96 11.14
N ASN A 625 -12.40 17.07 12.15
CA ASN A 625 -11.64 17.19 13.38
C ASN A 625 -10.29 16.48 13.25
N GLN A 626 -9.22 17.27 13.27
CA GLN A 626 -7.81 16.84 13.20
C GLN A 626 -7.04 17.14 14.50
N GLU A 627 -7.72 17.39 15.63
CA GLU A 627 -7.05 17.57 16.92
C GLU A 627 -6.11 16.39 17.26
N GLU A 628 -4.99 16.69 17.92
CA GLU A 628 -4.00 15.68 18.34
C GLU A 628 -3.40 14.88 17.17
N THR A 629 -3.36 15.46 15.96
CA THR A 629 -2.67 14.89 14.80
C THR A 629 -1.64 15.85 14.26
N ILE A 630 -0.63 15.33 13.56
CA ILE A 630 0.40 16.14 12.91
C ILE A 630 -0.24 17.06 11.88
N TYR A 631 -1.23 16.59 11.12
CA TYR A 631 -1.96 17.43 10.18
C TYR A 631 -2.68 18.59 10.88
N GLY A 632 -3.35 18.34 12.00
CA GLY A 632 -4.01 19.39 12.78
C GLY A 632 -3.03 20.42 13.36
N GLU A 633 -1.88 19.99 13.88
CA GLU A 633 -0.82 20.90 14.34
C GLU A 633 -0.22 21.71 13.18
N TYR A 634 -0.04 21.09 12.01
CA TYR A 634 0.39 21.81 10.82
C TYR A 634 -0.62 22.88 10.37
N LEU A 635 -1.93 22.59 10.42
CA LEU A 635 -2.96 23.58 10.12
C LEU A 635 -2.91 24.78 11.08
N LYS A 636 -2.69 24.54 12.38
CA LYS A 636 -2.46 25.62 13.37
C LYS A 636 -1.20 26.43 13.05
N PHE A 637 -0.13 25.75 12.63
CA PHE A 637 1.10 26.41 12.20
C PHE A 637 0.89 27.27 10.96
N VAL A 638 0.19 26.78 9.93
CA VAL A 638 -0.08 27.53 8.70
C VAL A 638 -0.96 28.75 8.96
N ASP A 639 -1.96 28.65 9.85
CA ASP A 639 -2.83 29.76 10.24
C ASP A 639 -2.04 30.90 10.92
N ASN A 640 -1.14 30.57 11.86
CA ASN A 640 -0.30 31.56 12.52
C ASN A 640 1.11 31.02 12.91
N PRO A 641 2.08 31.05 11.98
CA PRO A 641 3.43 30.53 12.23
C PRO A 641 4.16 31.22 13.39
N GLY A 642 3.84 32.50 13.62
CA GLY A 642 4.45 33.32 14.67
C GLY A 642 4.06 32.88 16.08
N LEU A 643 2.80 32.45 16.26
CA LEU A 643 2.22 32.06 17.54
C LEU A 643 2.16 30.53 17.76
N TYR A 644 2.55 29.73 16.78
CA TYR A 644 2.58 28.28 16.93
C TYR A 644 3.47 27.86 18.11
N THR A 645 2.93 26.99 18.96
CA THR A 645 3.63 26.43 20.13
C THR A 645 3.88 24.96 19.88
N ALA A 646 5.08 24.51 20.22
CA ALA A 646 5.48 23.12 20.04
C ALA A 646 4.71 22.19 20.98
N THR A 647 4.47 20.96 20.53
CA THR A 647 3.72 19.91 21.24
C THR A 647 4.57 18.65 21.32
N ASP A 648 4.36 17.85 22.37
CA ASP A 648 5.13 16.60 22.58
C ASP A 648 4.31 15.34 22.21
N SER A 649 3.01 15.51 21.90
CA SER A 649 2.11 14.45 21.44
C SER A 649 0.97 15.05 20.59
N PRO A 650 1.04 15.00 19.26
CA PRO A 650 2.18 14.53 18.46
C PRO A 650 3.43 15.39 18.66
N ASP A 651 4.61 14.83 18.41
CA ASP A 651 5.89 15.53 18.60
C ASP A 651 6.15 16.49 17.44
N CYS A 652 5.82 17.76 17.64
CA CYS A 652 5.82 18.80 16.61
C CYS A 652 6.48 20.09 17.13
N MET A 653 7.23 20.78 16.28
CA MET A 653 7.81 22.09 16.58
C MET A 653 7.86 22.99 15.34
N ALA A 654 8.11 24.28 15.56
CA ALA A 654 8.48 25.21 14.51
C ALA A 654 9.81 25.89 14.87
N ILE A 655 10.73 25.95 13.92
CA ILE A 655 12.07 26.54 14.09
C ILE A 655 12.31 27.62 13.03
N ASP A 656 13.05 28.68 13.35
CA ASP A 656 13.47 29.66 12.36
C ASP A 656 14.44 29.01 11.35
N ILE A 657 14.29 29.31 10.06
CA ILE A 657 15.14 28.72 9.01
C ILE A 657 16.63 29.01 9.22
N VAL A 658 16.99 30.21 9.70
CA VAL A 658 18.40 30.59 9.91
C VAL A 658 18.96 29.83 11.11
N GLU A 659 18.17 29.71 12.18
CA GLU A 659 18.53 28.90 13.35
C GLU A 659 18.75 27.43 12.95
N MET A 660 17.83 26.86 12.17
CA MET A 660 17.95 25.49 11.66
C MET A 660 19.23 25.33 10.82
N TRP A 661 19.47 26.26 9.89
CA TRP A 661 20.61 26.23 8.97
C TRP A 661 21.96 26.29 9.68
N LEU A 662 22.08 27.12 10.72
CA LEU A 662 23.32 27.35 11.47
C LEU A 662 23.54 26.36 12.63
N SER A 663 22.52 25.58 13.00
CA SER A 663 22.58 24.64 14.13
C SER A 663 23.64 23.54 13.99
N HIS A 664 24.10 23.28 12.77
CA HIS A 664 25.09 22.26 12.47
C HIS A 664 25.88 22.59 11.19
N GLU A 665 27.18 22.28 11.16
CA GLU A 665 28.08 22.57 10.03
C GLU A 665 27.67 21.94 8.70
N SER A 666 26.96 20.80 8.75
CA SER A 666 26.44 20.13 7.56
C SER A 666 25.14 20.74 7.04
N ASN A 667 24.54 21.70 7.75
CA ASN A 667 23.19 22.22 7.51
C ASN A 667 22.13 21.09 7.53
N ARG A 668 22.21 20.17 8.51
CA ARG A 668 21.22 19.08 8.66
C ARG A 668 19.83 19.64 8.99
N MET A 669 18.79 18.93 8.57
CA MET A 669 17.39 19.39 8.66
C MET A 669 16.43 18.31 9.20
N ASP A 670 16.96 17.18 9.69
CA ASP A 670 16.11 16.07 10.13
C ASP A 670 15.36 16.40 11.45
N PRO A 671 14.03 16.20 11.51
CA PRO A 671 13.23 16.53 12.69
C PRO A 671 13.77 15.93 13.99
N LYS A 672 14.28 14.70 13.92
CA LYS A 672 14.79 13.95 15.08
C LYS A 672 15.89 14.67 15.84
N TYR A 673 16.79 15.36 15.13
CA TYR A 673 17.84 16.16 15.75
C TYR A 673 17.26 17.38 16.48
N PHE A 674 16.39 18.14 15.82
CA PHE A 674 15.85 19.39 16.36
C PHE A 674 14.83 19.18 17.48
N LEU A 675 13.96 18.17 17.36
CA LEU A 675 13.03 17.78 18.41
C LEU A 675 13.78 17.38 19.68
N PHE A 676 14.86 16.59 19.55
CA PHE A 676 15.72 16.29 20.69
C PHE A 676 16.44 17.54 21.23
N LYS A 677 16.94 18.44 20.37
CA LYS A 677 17.60 19.68 20.83
C LYS A 677 16.67 20.62 21.59
N LYS A 678 15.37 20.63 21.27
CA LYS A 678 14.34 21.31 22.06
C LYS A 678 14.16 20.64 23.44
N GLU A 679 14.17 19.31 23.49
CA GLU A 679 14.04 18.54 24.73
C GLU A 679 15.34 18.48 25.55
N GLU A 680 16.49 18.78 24.94
CA GLU A 680 17.82 18.72 25.56
C GLU A 680 17.78 19.57 26.82
N GLN A 681 17.65 18.89 27.96
CA GLN A 681 17.21 19.54 29.19
C GLN A 681 18.23 20.62 29.58
N SER A 682 17.73 21.84 29.77
CA SER A 682 18.45 22.92 30.46
C SER A 682 18.50 22.68 31.99
N HIS A 683 17.73 21.71 32.50
CA HIS A 683 17.71 21.34 33.90
C HIS A 683 18.89 20.41 34.25
N VAL A 684 19.91 21.02 34.83
CA VAL A 684 21.02 20.30 35.49
C VAL A 684 20.63 20.17 36.96
N PRO A 685 20.56 18.94 37.54
CA PRO A 685 20.25 18.78 38.96
C PRO A 685 21.20 19.59 39.84
N ASP A 686 20.73 20.08 40.98
CA ASP A 686 21.54 20.91 41.87
C ASP A 686 22.87 20.21 42.25
N GLY A 687 23.98 20.91 42.04
CA GLY A 687 25.33 20.40 42.30
C GLY A 687 25.91 19.47 41.22
N TRP A 688 25.20 19.25 40.11
CA TRP A 688 25.75 18.51 38.97
C TRP A 688 26.51 19.44 38.02
N VAL A 689 27.56 18.89 37.42
CA VAL A 689 28.37 19.52 36.38
C VAL A 689 27.85 19.07 35.02
N ARG A 690 27.82 20.00 34.06
CA ARG A 690 27.47 19.77 32.65
C ARG A 690 28.67 20.12 31.79
N LEU A 691 29.21 19.13 31.07
CA LEU A 691 30.37 19.32 30.17
C LEU A 691 30.21 18.49 28.90
N PRO A 692 30.74 18.95 27.75
CA PRO A 692 30.80 18.14 26.55
C PRO A 692 31.70 16.92 26.74
N ILE A 693 31.39 15.82 26.06
CA ILE A 693 32.17 14.58 26.08
C ILE A 693 33.65 14.83 25.77
N SER A 694 33.95 15.72 24.83
CA SER A 694 35.31 16.13 24.47
C SER A 694 36.13 16.74 25.61
N GLN A 695 35.49 17.28 26.65
CA GLN A 695 36.19 17.82 27.82
C GLN A 695 36.40 16.79 28.93
N VAL A 696 35.59 15.73 28.95
CA VAL A 696 35.66 14.70 29.99
C VAL A 696 36.41 13.44 29.57
N MET A 697 36.50 13.21 28.26
CA MET A 697 37.18 12.06 27.67
C MET A 697 37.92 12.47 26.40
N LYS A 698 39.00 11.74 26.09
CA LYS A 698 39.77 11.91 24.87
C LYS A 698 39.83 10.60 24.10
N LYS A 699 39.68 10.68 22.78
CA LYS A 699 39.86 9.51 21.91
C LYS A 699 41.26 8.90 22.07
N ARG A 700 41.32 7.59 22.32
CA ARG A 700 42.56 6.83 22.39
C ARG A 700 42.88 6.26 21.00
N GLU A 701 43.98 6.72 20.41
CA GLU A 701 44.46 6.27 19.09
C GLU A 701 45.74 5.44 19.23
N ASN A 702 45.73 4.45 20.13
CA ASN A 702 46.85 3.53 20.31
C ASN A 702 46.81 2.44 19.24
N ILE A 703 47.36 2.75 18.06
CA ILE A 703 47.43 1.81 16.93
C ILE A 703 48.42 0.69 17.28
N ILE A 704 47.99 -0.54 17.07
CA ILE A 704 48.82 -1.74 17.23
C ILE A 704 48.85 -2.52 15.93
N ASN A 705 49.95 -3.25 15.73
CA ASN A 705 50.20 -4.07 14.56
C ASN A 705 50.53 -5.50 15.06
N PRO A 706 49.51 -6.33 15.35
CA PRO A 706 49.71 -7.68 15.89
C PRO A 706 50.62 -8.57 15.05
N GLU A 707 50.69 -8.32 13.74
CA GLU A 707 51.54 -9.03 12.80
C GLU A 707 53.04 -8.89 13.11
N ASN A 708 53.44 -7.88 13.87
CA ASN A 708 54.84 -7.72 14.33
C ASN A 708 55.22 -8.71 15.44
N THR A 709 54.25 -9.34 16.12
CA THR A 709 54.46 -10.39 17.12
C THR A 709 53.67 -11.65 16.76
N PRO A 710 54.10 -12.43 15.74
CA PRO A 710 53.29 -13.48 15.11
C PRO A 710 52.77 -14.57 16.05
N GLU A 711 53.53 -14.88 17.10
CA GLU A 711 53.22 -15.96 18.05
C GLU A 711 52.44 -15.50 19.29
N GLN A 712 52.16 -14.19 19.41
CA GLN A 712 51.43 -13.65 20.55
C GLN A 712 49.93 -13.83 20.35
N GLU A 713 49.25 -14.41 21.35
CA GLU A 713 47.79 -14.41 21.42
C GLU A 713 47.26 -13.00 21.69
N VAL A 714 46.17 -12.66 21.02
CA VAL A 714 45.54 -11.35 21.06
C VAL A 714 44.08 -11.51 21.39
N VAL A 715 43.61 -10.78 22.39
CA VAL A 715 42.18 -10.74 22.71
C VAL A 715 41.52 -9.70 21.83
N VAL A 716 40.69 -10.12 20.89
CA VAL A 716 39.81 -9.21 20.13
C VAL A 716 38.48 -9.11 20.85
N MET A 717 38.06 -7.90 21.22
CA MET A 717 36.77 -7.71 21.88
C MET A 717 35.68 -7.27 20.90
N THR A 718 34.43 -7.54 21.26
CA THR A 718 33.23 -7.02 20.60
C THR A 718 32.23 -6.57 21.66
N LEU A 719 31.23 -5.79 21.23
CA LEU A 719 30.25 -5.17 22.12
C LEU A 719 28.82 -5.54 21.69
N ALA A 720 28.04 -6.08 22.62
CA ALA A 720 26.63 -6.39 22.40
C ALA A 720 25.74 -5.13 22.58
N GLN A 721 24.50 -5.17 22.05
CA GLN A 721 23.49 -4.12 22.30
C GLN A 721 23.15 -3.97 23.80
N THR A 722 23.33 -5.06 24.55
CA THR A 722 23.22 -5.07 26.03
C THR A 722 24.37 -4.33 26.72
N GLY A 723 25.40 -3.86 26.00
CA GLY A 723 26.60 -3.25 26.56
C GLY A 723 27.61 -4.25 27.14
N GLU A 724 27.36 -5.53 26.97
CA GLU A 724 28.28 -6.57 27.41
C GLU A 724 29.47 -6.65 26.45
N ILE A 725 30.67 -6.56 27.01
CA ILE A 725 31.93 -6.79 26.29
C ILE A 725 32.20 -8.28 26.33
N ARG A 726 32.49 -8.87 25.17
CA ARG A 726 32.78 -10.29 25.01
C ARG A 726 34.01 -10.48 24.13
N PRO A 727 34.77 -11.57 24.30
CA PRO A 727 35.79 -11.93 23.31
C PRO A 727 35.08 -12.26 22.00
N ARG A 728 35.64 -11.79 20.89
CA ARG A 728 35.17 -12.12 19.55
C ARG A 728 35.63 -13.54 19.23
N GLU A 729 34.72 -14.38 18.74
CA GLU A 729 35.05 -15.77 18.39
C GLU A 729 35.98 -15.85 17.17
N ALA A 730 37.05 -16.62 17.28
CA ALA A 730 37.88 -17.00 16.15
C ALA A 730 37.19 -18.08 15.28
N GLY A 731 37.57 -18.22 14.02
CA GLY A 731 37.06 -19.23 13.09
C GLY A 731 35.61 -19.01 12.60
N LYS A 732 34.94 -17.93 13.04
CA LYS A 732 33.57 -17.61 12.66
C LYS A 732 33.51 -16.59 11.52
N GLY A 733 32.88 -16.97 10.41
CA GLY A 733 32.76 -16.12 9.22
C GLY A 733 34.13 -15.82 8.60
N ASN A 734 34.47 -14.54 8.47
CA ASN A 734 35.76 -14.07 7.94
C ASN A 734 36.83 -13.85 9.03
N ASN A 735 36.56 -14.23 10.28
CA ASN A 735 37.56 -14.13 11.34
C ASN A 735 38.65 -15.19 11.12
N PRO A 736 39.91 -14.91 11.50
CA PRO A 736 40.98 -15.89 11.42
C PRO A 736 40.69 -17.11 12.31
N PRO A 737 41.26 -18.28 12.00
CA PRO A 737 41.03 -19.50 12.77
C PRO A 737 41.40 -19.35 14.25
N GLU A 738 42.42 -18.55 14.54
CA GLU A 738 42.85 -18.17 15.89
C GLU A 738 43.22 -16.69 15.91
N TRP A 739 43.16 -16.06 17.09
CA TRP A 739 43.61 -14.68 17.27
C TRP A 739 45.09 -14.62 17.64
N LEU A 740 45.94 -15.14 16.76
CA LEU A 740 47.40 -15.01 16.83
C LEU A 740 47.87 -13.89 15.92
N GLY A 741 48.93 -13.17 16.33
CA GLY A 741 49.51 -12.06 15.56
C GLY A 741 49.76 -12.39 14.08
N MET A 742 50.17 -13.62 13.76
CA MET A 742 50.46 -14.05 12.39
C MET A 742 49.28 -13.93 11.42
N TYR A 743 48.04 -14.01 11.94
CA TYR A 743 46.83 -13.94 11.12
C TYR A 743 46.38 -12.51 10.79
N PHE A 744 47.06 -11.49 11.34
CA PHE A 744 46.73 -10.09 11.09
C PHE A 744 47.48 -9.49 9.89
N GLY A 745 48.49 -10.17 9.33
CA GLY A 745 49.30 -9.65 8.23
C GLY A 745 48.52 -9.32 6.94
N ASP A 746 47.40 -10.03 6.70
CA ASP A 746 46.49 -9.79 5.57
C ASP A 746 45.26 -8.94 5.96
N SER A 747 45.23 -8.40 7.18
CA SER A 747 44.08 -7.62 7.68
C SER A 747 44.01 -6.25 6.98
N SER A 748 42.86 -5.95 6.37
CA SER A 748 42.58 -4.63 5.80
C SER A 748 42.21 -3.56 6.84
N SER A 749 42.22 -3.92 8.13
CA SER A 749 41.74 -3.08 9.23
C SER A 749 42.90 -2.55 10.08
N THR A 750 42.77 -1.30 10.52
CA THR A 750 43.61 -0.74 11.58
C THR A 750 43.08 -1.18 12.94
N TRP A 751 43.98 -1.65 13.81
CA TRP A 751 43.67 -2.17 15.13
C TRP A 751 44.12 -1.21 16.23
N PHE A 752 43.30 -1.11 17.27
CA PHE A 752 43.50 -0.20 18.39
C PHE A 752 43.43 -0.99 19.69
N SER A 753 44.36 -0.75 20.60
CA SER A 753 44.37 -1.35 21.94
C SER A 753 43.52 -0.52 22.91
N ALA A 754 42.69 -1.20 23.70
CA ALA A 754 41.95 -0.62 24.81
C ALA A 754 42.64 -0.89 26.15
N CYS A 755 42.39 -0.02 27.13
CA CYS A 755 42.84 -0.16 28.50
C CYS A 755 41.63 -0.21 29.45
N THR A 756 41.83 -0.81 30.61
CA THR A 756 40.83 -0.83 31.68
C THR A 756 40.38 0.59 32.03
N GLY A 757 39.07 0.79 32.15
CA GLY A 757 38.47 2.08 32.45
C GLY A 757 38.20 2.96 31.21
N ASP A 758 38.67 2.58 30.03
CA ASP A 758 38.30 3.25 28.79
C ASP A 758 36.82 3.03 28.46
N VAL A 759 36.19 4.01 27.81
CA VAL A 759 34.87 3.86 27.19
C VAL A 759 35.04 3.34 25.77
N VAL A 760 34.36 2.24 25.46
CA VAL A 760 34.28 1.67 24.11
C VAL A 760 32.83 1.65 23.65
N PHE A 761 32.59 2.03 22.40
CA PHE A 761 31.26 1.97 21.81
C PHE A 761 31.31 1.55 20.36
N SER A 762 30.20 1.06 19.81
CA SER A 762 30.10 0.79 18.38
C SER A 762 29.73 2.06 17.63
N GLY A 763 30.51 2.43 16.63
CA GLY A 763 30.20 3.53 15.71
C GLY A 763 28.96 3.29 14.86
N ILE A 764 28.41 2.07 14.88
CA ILE A 764 27.17 1.65 14.25
C ILE A 764 26.14 1.37 15.34
N ASP A 765 24.94 1.91 15.18
CA ASP A 765 23.80 1.65 16.08
C ASP A 765 24.06 1.94 17.57
N LEU A 766 24.92 2.93 17.88
CA LEU A 766 25.17 3.39 19.24
C LEU A 766 23.89 3.61 20.06
N TRP A 767 22.87 4.15 19.41
CA TRP A 767 21.54 4.43 19.99
C TRP A 767 20.82 3.19 20.54
N LYS A 768 21.20 1.97 20.13
CA LYS A 768 20.70 0.69 20.68
C LYS A 768 21.39 0.30 21.99
N GLY A 769 22.29 1.13 22.52
CA GLY A 769 23.03 0.88 23.75
C GLY A 769 24.35 0.14 23.53
N CYS A 770 24.93 0.16 22.34
CA CYS A 770 26.26 -0.41 22.08
C CYS A 770 27.38 0.49 22.64
N ILE A 771 27.41 0.70 23.95
CA ILE A 771 28.43 1.46 24.69
C ILE A 771 28.68 0.83 26.06
N SER A 772 29.96 0.78 26.48
CA SER A 772 30.38 0.26 27.77
C SER A 772 31.75 0.78 28.20
N VAL A 773 32.17 0.41 29.41
CA VAL A 773 33.51 0.66 29.94
C VAL A 773 34.27 -0.66 29.98
N VAL A 774 35.53 -0.63 29.55
CA VAL A 774 36.42 -1.79 29.48
C VAL A 774 36.77 -2.25 30.91
N PRO A 775 36.39 -3.48 31.29
CA PRO A 775 36.74 -4.04 32.60
C PRO A 775 38.15 -4.62 32.60
N GLU A 776 38.67 -4.93 33.79
CA GLU A 776 40.04 -5.47 33.99
C GLU A 776 40.34 -6.72 33.16
N GLU A 777 39.36 -7.59 32.96
CA GLU A 777 39.49 -8.83 32.17
C GLU A 777 39.75 -8.59 30.66
N PHE A 778 39.54 -7.38 30.15
CA PHE A 778 39.82 -6.97 28.77
C PHE A 778 40.94 -5.92 28.67
N ASP A 779 41.80 -5.80 29.68
CA ASP A 779 42.97 -4.92 29.59
C ASP A 779 43.91 -5.34 28.45
N GLY A 780 44.28 -4.40 27.58
CA GLY A 780 45.12 -4.67 26.41
C GLY A 780 44.41 -5.38 25.25
N ALA A 781 43.11 -5.65 25.36
CA ALA A 781 42.34 -6.22 24.26
C ALA A 781 42.11 -5.19 23.13
N ILE A 782 41.81 -5.69 21.93
CA ILE A 782 41.95 -4.92 20.70
C ILE A 782 40.63 -4.85 19.93
N VAL A 783 40.45 -3.75 19.20
CA VAL A 783 39.27 -3.50 18.35
C VAL A 783 39.66 -2.85 17.03
N THR A 784 38.75 -2.88 16.06
CA THR A 784 38.88 -2.13 14.81
C THR A 784 38.37 -0.70 14.96
N LYS A 785 38.61 0.15 13.95
CA LYS A 785 38.09 1.53 13.89
C LYS A 785 36.57 1.69 14.08
N GLU A 786 35.80 0.61 13.89
CA GLU A 786 34.34 0.62 14.08
C GLU A 786 33.94 0.64 15.57
N PHE A 787 34.88 0.44 16.48
CA PHE A 787 34.69 0.58 17.92
C PHE A 787 35.61 1.65 18.50
N PRO A 788 35.25 2.95 18.41
CA PRO A 788 36.06 4.01 18.99
C PRO A 788 36.27 3.80 20.50
N ILE A 789 37.50 4.08 20.94
CA ILE A 789 37.92 3.99 22.35
C ILE A 789 38.19 5.41 22.87
N TYR A 790 37.71 5.70 24.07
CA TYR A 790 37.87 6.97 24.76
C TYR A 790 38.45 6.76 26.15
N GLU A 791 39.57 7.42 26.42
CA GLU A 791 40.14 7.53 27.76
C GLU A 791 39.36 8.57 28.56
N VAL A 792 38.89 8.19 29.76
CA VAL A 792 38.26 9.14 30.69
C VAL A 792 39.33 9.98 31.36
N THR A 793 39.43 11.26 30.97
CA THR A 793 40.48 12.17 31.46
C THR A 793 40.03 13.00 32.65
N ASP A 794 38.72 13.18 32.85
CA ASP A 794 38.19 13.90 34.00
C ASP A 794 38.23 13.03 35.27
N SER A 795 39.13 13.38 36.18
CA SER A 795 39.32 12.66 37.44
C SER A 795 38.07 12.60 38.34
N ARG A 796 37.05 13.44 38.12
CA ARG A 796 35.79 13.45 38.88
C ARG A 796 34.83 12.34 38.48
N ILE A 797 34.98 11.76 37.29
CA ILE A 797 34.03 10.77 36.76
C ILE A 797 34.42 9.36 37.18
N ASP A 798 33.45 8.61 37.71
CA ASP A 798 33.56 7.17 37.89
C ASP A 798 33.16 6.46 36.57
N PRO A 799 34.02 5.62 35.98
CA PRO A 799 33.71 4.96 34.72
C PRO A 799 32.45 4.10 34.75
N VAL A 800 32.14 3.45 35.88
CA VAL A 800 30.95 2.58 35.99
C VAL A 800 29.68 3.43 35.99
N PHE A 801 29.71 4.59 36.64
CA PHE A 801 28.64 5.60 36.55
C PHE A 801 28.45 6.09 35.13
N LEU A 802 29.53 6.46 34.45
CA LEU A 802 29.47 6.94 33.07
C LEU A 802 28.84 5.91 32.13
N SER A 803 29.22 4.64 32.24
CA SER A 803 28.59 3.54 31.49
C SER A 803 27.07 3.47 31.74
N CYS A 804 26.62 3.62 32.99
CA CYS A 804 25.20 3.64 33.31
C CYS A 804 24.50 4.89 32.75
N LEU A 805 25.14 6.06 32.84
CA LEU A 805 24.64 7.33 32.35
C LEU A 805 24.39 7.29 30.83
N LEU A 806 25.42 6.92 30.05
CA LEU A 806 25.35 6.88 28.59
C LEU A 806 24.37 5.80 28.09
N ARG A 807 24.05 4.80 28.91
CA ARG A 807 23.04 3.78 28.60
C ARG A 807 21.62 4.13 29.07
N SER A 808 21.43 5.24 29.76
CA SER A 808 20.10 5.66 30.21
C SER A 808 19.21 6.03 29.01
N ARG A 809 17.89 5.97 29.22
CA ARG A 809 16.90 6.30 28.19
C ARG A 809 17.13 7.69 27.57
N TYR A 810 17.59 8.66 28.36
CA TYR A 810 17.88 10.01 27.88
C TYR A 810 19.02 10.00 26.85
N TYR A 811 20.19 9.45 27.19
CA TYR A 811 21.32 9.43 26.26
C TYR A 811 21.12 8.49 25.08
N GLN A 812 20.32 7.43 25.21
CA GLN A 812 19.89 6.65 24.05
C GLN A 812 19.09 7.50 23.04
N ARG A 813 18.20 8.39 23.52
CA ARG A 813 17.50 9.36 22.66
C ARG A 813 18.46 10.39 22.07
N ALA A 814 19.43 10.87 22.85
CA ALA A 814 20.48 11.77 22.38
C ALA A 814 21.32 11.15 21.25
N PHE A 815 21.77 9.92 21.45
CA PHE A 815 22.50 9.15 20.45
C PHE A 815 21.66 8.88 19.22
N ARG A 816 20.37 8.55 19.40
CA ARG A 816 19.43 8.48 18.29
C ARG A 816 19.49 9.80 17.55
N ALA A 817 19.22 10.95 18.18
CA ALA A 817 19.18 12.27 17.53
C ALA A 817 20.41 12.59 16.68
N ILE A 818 21.62 12.27 17.15
CA ILE A 818 22.86 12.59 16.44
C ILE A 818 23.26 11.57 15.35
N THR A 819 22.71 10.35 15.34
CA THR A 819 23.06 9.37 14.30
C THR A 819 22.64 9.82 12.90
N THR A 820 23.49 9.58 11.92
CA THR A 820 23.24 9.87 10.50
C THR A 820 23.00 8.60 9.68
N GLY A 821 22.43 8.75 8.50
CA GLY A 821 22.05 7.69 7.58
C GLY A 821 20.58 7.31 7.68
N HIS A 822 20.15 6.48 6.73
CA HIS A 822 18.77 5.99 6.63
C HIS A 822 18.66 4.47 6.67
N SER A 823 19.74 3.72 6.39
CA SER A 823 19.73 2.26 6.35
C SER A 823 19.75 1.61 7.74
N ASN A 824 19.68 0.28 7.79
CA ASN A 824 19.75 -0.51 9.04
C ASN A 824 21.05 -0.33 9.84
N ARG A 825 22.10 0.26 9.24
CA ARG A 825 23.37 0.57 9.92
C ARG A 825 23.53 2.08 10.01
N ARG A 826 22.99 2.69 11.06
CA ARG A 826 23.13 4.13 11.31
C ARG A 826 24.44 4.40 12.00
N ARG A 827 25.15 5.43 11.55
CA ARG A 827 26.48 5.76 12.07
C ARG A 827 26.41 6.98 12.97
N THR A 828 27.18 6.96 14.04
CA THR A 828 27.41 8.15 14.87
C THR A 828 28.70 8.79 14.42
N GLN A 829 28.66 10.08 14.06
CA GLN A 829 29.87 10.82 13.77
C GLN A 829 30.60 11.17 15.07
N VAL A 830 31.92 11.04 15.04
CA VAL A 830 32.79 11.31 16.19
C VAL A 830 32.59 12.74 16.72
N VAL A 831 32.51 13.72 15.81
CA VAL A 831 32.33 15.14 16.16
C VAL A 831 31.02 15.37 16.92
N ASP A 832 29.92 14.74 16.50
CA ASP A 832 28.62 14.88 17.18
C ASP A 832 28.62 14.21 18.55
N PHE A 833 29.25 13.04 18.66
CA PHE A 833 29.42 12.35 19.92
C PHE A 833 30.24 13.19 20.91
N GLU A 834 31.33 13.80 20.45
CA GLU A 834 32.22 14.63 21.27
C GLU A 834 31.61 15.98 21.69
N ARG A 835 30.66 16.50 20.90
CA ARG A 835 29.88 17.72 21.22
C ARG A 835 28.74 17.45 22.19
N LEU A 836 28.29 16.21 22.34
CA LEU A 836 27.21 15.86 23.25
C LEU A 836 27.61 16.17 24.69
N GLU A 837 26.75 16.86 25.42
CA GLU A 837 26.98 17.21 26.82
C GLU A 837 26.49 16.12 27.75
N ILE A 838 27.30 15.80 28.76
CA ILE A 838 26.92 14.91 29.85
C ILE A 838 26.78 15.69 31.16
N CYS A 839 25.78 15.30 31.96
CA CYS A 839 25.54 15.83 33.29
C CYS A 839 25.88 14.78 34.35
N PHE A 840 26.66 15.15 35.36
CA PHE A 840 27.09 14.24 36.43
C PHE A 840 27.40 14.98 37.75
N PRO A 841 27.23 14.35 38.92
CA PRO A 841 27.64 14.94 40.20
C PRO A 841 29.16 14.91 40.37
N GLU A 842 29.78 15.92 41.01
CA GLU A 842 31.25 15.97 41.16
C GLU A 842 31.82 14.87 42.05
N SER A 843 31.06 14.38 43.03
CA SER A 843 31.50 13.35 43.96
C SER A 843 31.32 11.94 43.38
N LYS A 844 32.42 11.17 43.28
CA LYS A 844 32.36 9.74 42.90
C LYS A 844 31.57 8.89 43.88
N GLU A 845 31.55 9.28 45.16
CA GLU A 845 30.74 8.59 46.17
C GLU A 845 29.25 8.73 45.83
N GLN A 846 28.82 9.97 45.56
CA GLN A 846 27.45 10.23 45.12
C GLN A 846 27.11 9.54 43.80
N GLN A 847 28.03 9.52 42.83
CA GLN A 847 27.86 8.77 41.58
C GLN A 847 27.61 7.28 41.82
N ARG A 848 28.39 6.65 42.72
CA ARG A 848 28.24 5.22 43.08
C ARG A 848 26.93 4.95 43.80
N ASP A 849 26.50 5.84 44.69
CA ASP A 849 25.23 5.72 45.39
C ASP A 849 24.05 5.72 44.41
N ILE A 850 24.05 6.65 43.43
CA ILE A 850 22.99 6.78 42.41
C ILE A 850 22.82 5.48 41.59
N ILE A 851 23.91 4.77 41.30
CA ILE A 851 23.88 3.56 40.46
C ILE A 851 23.90 2.26 41.26
N SER A 852 23.93 2.31 42.60
CA SER A 852 24.14 1.15 43.47
C SER A 852 23.13 0.02 43.20
N ASP A 853 21.85 0.37 43.07
CA ASP A 853 20.78 -0.59 42.74
C ASP A 853 20.94 -1.19 41.34
N ILE A 854 21.39 -0.39 40.36
CA ILE A 854 21.63 -0.84 38.99
C ILE A 854 22.77 -1.85 38.95
N VAL A 855 23.88 -1.54 39.64
CA VAL A 855 25.07 -2.40 39.72
C VAL A 855 24.73 -3.72 40.42
N THR A 856 24.05 -3.64 41.57
CA THR A 856 23.63 -4.82 42.34
C THR A 856 22.68 -5.72 41.54
N SER A 857 21.72 -5.12 40.84
CA SER A 857 20.77 -5.85 39.98
C SER A 857 21.47 -6.52 38.80
N ARG A 858 22.45 -5.86 38.17
CA ARG A 858 23.24 -6.44 37.07
C ARG A 858 24.10 -7.61 37.55
N ALA A 859 24.73 -7.50 38.71
CA ALA A 859 25.49 -8.60 39.31
C ALA A 859 24.58 -9.81 39.57
N SER A 860 23.41 -9.58 40.18
CA SER A 860 22.42 -10.62 40.45
C SER A 860 21.94 -11.32 39.15
N LEU A 861 21.76 -10.55 38.06
CA LEU A 861 21.37 -11.09 36.76
C LEU A 861 22.50 -11.91 36.11
N LYS A 862 23.76 -11.50 36.27
CA LYS A 862 24.93 -12.28 35.81
C LYS A 862 25.01 -13.61 36.55
N ASP A 863 24.87 -13.60 37.88
CA ASP A 863 24.89 -14.81 38.71
C ASP A 863 23.73 -15.75 38.36
N ALA A 864 22.52 -15.21 38.17
CA ALA A 864 21.36 -15.99 37.75
C ALA A 864 21.58 -16.65 36.37
N ASN A 865 22.16 -15.94 35.41
CA ASN A 865 22.48 -16.49 34.09
C ASN A 865 23.55 -17.58 34.16
N ILE A 866 24.57 -17.42 35.00
CA ILE A 866 25.60 -18.45 35.22
C ILE A 866 24.95 -19.72 35.81
N LEU A 867 24.08 -19.55 36.80
CA LEU A 867 23.35 -20.66 37.42
C LEU A 867 22.43 -21.36 36.42
N LEU A 868 21.73 -20.61 35.56
CA LEU A 868 20.88 -21.18 34.50
C LEU A 868 21.71 -21.98 33.49
N LYS A 869 22.81 -21.42 32.98
CA LYS A 869 23.70 -22.13 32.05
C LYS A 869 24.24 -23.42 32.66
N LYS A 870 24.65 -23.37 33.94
CA LYS A 870 25.07 -24.56 34.67
C LYS A 870 23.95 -25.59 34.78
N ALA A 871 22.73 -25.17 35.15
CA ALA A 871 21.59 -26.07 35.28
C ALA A 871 21.18 -26.72 33.95
N LEU A 872 21.24 -25.96 32.84
CA LEU A 872 21.02 -26.50 31.49
C LEU A 872 22.10 -27.50 31.11
N LYS A 873 23.38 -27.18 31.36
CA LYS A 873 24.49 -28.10 31.12
C LYS A 873 24.35 -29.38 31.94
N ASP A 874 24.03 -29.27 33.23
CA ASP A 874 23.77 -30.42 34.10
C ASP A 874 22.59 -31.26 33.59
N PHE A 875 21.55 -30.63 33.02
CA PHE A 875 20.41 -31.31 32.41
C PHE A 875 20.77 -32.01 31.08
N ASP A 876 21.55 -31.36 30.22
CA ASP A 876 22.03 -31.96 28.97
C ASP A 876 22.89 -33.20 29.25
N HIS A 877 23.75 -33.15 30.27
CA HIS A 877 24.53 -34.30 30.73
C HIS A 877 23.66 -35.49 31.19
N LEU A 878 22.50 -35.22 31.80
CA LEU A 878 21.55 -36.27 32.17
C LEU A 878 20.89 -36.92 30.94
N ILE A 879 20.74 -36.18 29.84
CA ILE A 879 20.13 -36.68 28.60
C ILE A 879 21.14 -37.43 27.74
N ASP A 880 22.34 -36.88 27.56
CA ASP A 880 23.31 -37.40 26.60
C ASP A 880 24.31 -38.42 27.19
N GLY A 881 24.37 -38.52 28.53
CA GLY A 881 25.18 -39.50 29.26
C GLY A 881 26.69 -39.32 29.10
N LYS A 882 27.15 -38.14 28.67
CA LYS A 882 28.59 -37.86 28.50
C LYS A 882 29.22 -37.36 29.80
N ASP A 883 30.35 -37.96 30.17
CA ASP A 883 31.19 -37.54 31.31
C ASP A 883 31.80 -36.13 31.09
N MET A 884 32.12 -35.46 32.21
CA MET A 884 32.62 -34.07 32.33
C MET A 884 33.88 -33.69 31.50
N GLU A 885 34.45 -34.59 30.70
CA GLU A 885 35.70 -34.39 29.95
C GLU A 885 35.54 -34.33 28.42
N THR A 886 34.33 -34.47 27.85
CA THR A 886 34.16 -34.27 26.40
C THR A 886 34.12 -32.78 26.03
N PRO A 887 34.94 -32.29 25.07
CA PRO A 887 34.86 -30.91 24.60
C PRO A 887 33.49 -30.63 23.98
N ASP A 888 32.92 -29.47 24.31
CA ASP A 888 31.60 -29.04 23.83
C ASP A 888 31.53 -29.09 22.28
N LEU A 889 30.44 -29.62 21.73
CA LEU A 889 30.09 -29.34 20.34
C LEU A 889 29.62 -27.89 20.31
N VAL A 890 30.42 -27.03 19.68
CA VAL A 890 30.23 -25.58 19.53
C VAL A 890 28.75 -25.22 19.40
N ASP A 891 28.27 -24.42 20.36
CA ASP A 891 26.95 -23.77 20.37
C ASP A 891 26.76 -22.94 19.09
N ASN A 892 26.18 -23.55 18.07
CA ASN A 892 25.52 -22.78 17.02
C ASN A 892 24.15 -22.36 17.57
N GLU A 893 24.12 -21.29 18.37
CA GLU A 893 22.88 -20.55 18.55
C GLU A 893 22.40 -20.10 17.16
N PRO A 894 21.16 -20.43 16.74
CA PRO A 894 20.56 -19.77 15.61
C PRO A 894 20.39 -18.30 16.01
N THR A 895 21.09 -17.40 15.34
CA THR A 895 20.78 -15.98 15.38
C THR A 895 19.30 -15.82 15.03
N VAL A 896 18.51 -15.43 16.02
CA VAL A 896 17.14 -14.94 15.82
C VAL A 896 17.29 -13.63 15.05
N GLU A 897 17.16 -13.71 13.72
CA GLU A 897 16.80 -12.57 12.90
C GLU A 897 15.34 -12.21 13.20
N GLU A 898 15.11 -11.12 13.92
CA GLU A 898 13.84 -10.40 13.97
C GLU A 898 14.01 -8.94 13.52
#